data_AF-A0A2Z4FLZ1-F1
#
_entry.id   AF-A0A2Z4FLZ1-F1
#
_cell.length_a   1.000
_cell.length_b   1.000
_cell.length_c   1.000
_cell.angle_alpha   90.00
_cell.angle_beta   90.00
_cell.angle_gamma   90.00
#
_symmetry.space_group_name_H-M   'P 1'
#
loop_
_entity.id
_entity.type
_entity.pdbx_description
1 polymer ?
#
loop_
_entity_poly.entity_id
_entity_poly.type
_entity_poly.pdbx_seq_one_letter_code
_entity_poly.pdbx_strand_id
1 'polypeptide(L)'
;MKIFRKPRSYAWTAGPLALALMAFAVGCAEEVPVDEDIQRVSIVFDPAIPAIPLPSDLALEEDGTMPNLGADLQASAQADFYAYVGTLHGWLPGSNTITIPTSGEINPDSLGTENVRVFKFNADGTTSTLDVAEVKFNAVETPSAEDGGAASMSYEIAAKIATPLTLSSHYGFVLTGDIKDTDNNQVVRSQAIHFATFETPLVDENGVATVDLLAGQDETAQSLEGLRQFLAPTVTAALEADPDLTRADILSANAWRTATDAFAVFDPTAANVPFPNEFVRNGPNGEVTMPVDPEADALTAAVINELNARNGFANTANGWLPFAGAPLDPATVNADTIVLARTVDGFPKVYPAERYFLEYKQDWNLVAFGPLGSPFDANEVFGGNPDDNEVTAGIITTGVKDINGLEVKPSEAFIFLRSQHPIADDDGKSLVKELDDATAVALESARLSYAQLFVAGLVIGYGDRKEIANAWAFQTDNSTDEQQKLSARGKALALEGGALSAQGNVADVETPPTGAGFANIGMMQKQASFKTEFFLDPTNPFGLLEAPVEQDVAITVSVPDTTVCTDGPFPVIILGHGLGGNRDKAVDIFADALAAAPYCMASVAMDFPLHGPRAVPDVPFMSANAIATKNNFLQAGVDLTILAQVIKDGGLEGVLDADANTDLIDEDSIGYTGVSLGGILGTNFIATNDDVTVAALNVPGARLTEVIITGSLGADILEQLPPTDSFSFFQTASLLQWTIEPADPWIFAPHIASNDAADLDADKPLYSVLYDVSADSFSLGDRLSNNQVMIQMAGDDTTVPNPTTELLAGAMGVSLEHTTFEGALHGFIAGDDAAATCAKAQIATWLSSGLRSGTAELASEQLNACGL
;
A
#
# COMPACT_ATOMS: atom_id res chain seq x y z
N MET A 1 -30.66 20.48 -17.53
CA MET A 1 -30.20 21.28 -18.69
C MET A 1 -30.53 22.77 -18.51
N LYS A 2 -29.49 23.51 -18.13
CA LYS A 2 -29.36 24.88 -17.58
C LYS A 2 -30.30 26.02 -18.02
N ILE A 3 -31.24 25.83 -18.94
CA ILE A 3 -32.13 26.91 -19.40
C ILE A 3 -33.63 26.60 -19.22
N PHE A 4 -34.04 25.37 -18.84
CA PHE A 4 -35.46 24.94 -19.03
C PHE A 4 -36.25 24.20 -17.93
N ARG A 5 -35.81 24.07 -16.68
CA ARG A 5 -36.71 23.49 -15.65
C ARG A 5 -36.91 24.38 -14.42
N LYS A 6 -38.18 24.44 -14.00
CA LYS A 6 -38.81 25.39 -13.07
C LYS A 6 -38.15 25.44 -11.67
N PRO A 7 -38.03 26.62 -11.03
CA PRO A 7 -37.76 26.72 -9.60
C PRO A 7 -39.06 26.60 -8.78
N ARG A 8 -39.01 25.89 -7.65
CA ARG A 8 -39.92 26.16 -6.53
C ARG A 8 -39.39 27.41 -5.81
N SER A 9 -40.20 28.46 -5.88
CA SER A 9 -40.24 29.68 -5.05
C SER A 9 -39.04 30.66 -5.09
N TYR A 10 -39.38 31.86 -5.60
CA TYR A 10 -38.69 33.16 -5.56
C TYR A 10 -37.65 33.52 -6.65
N ALA A 11 -38.22 33.97 -7.78
CA ALA A 11 -37.86 35.16 -8.56
C ALA A 11 -36.45 35.29 -9.17
N TRP A 12 -36.14 34.39 -10.12
CA TRP A 12 -35.61 34.74 -11.46
C TRP A 12 -36.33 33.84 -12.49
N THR A 13 -36.78 34.41 -13.61
CA THR A 13 -37.74 33.80 -14.55
C THR A 13 -37.08 32.79 -15.49
N ALA A 14 -37.54 31.53 -15.44
CA ALA A 14 -37.29 30.50 -16.45
C ALA A 14 -38.15 30.75 -17.70
N GLY A 15 -37.62 30.53 -18.91
CA GLY A 15 -38.42 30.61 -20.15
C GLY A 15 -37.70 30.81 -21.50
N PRO A 16 -36.63 31.59 -21.65
CA PRO A 16 -36.37 32.26 -22.93
C PRO A 16 -35.88 31.35 -24.07
N LEU A 17 -34.87 30.49 -23.91
CA LEU A 17 -34.33 29.71 -25.04
C LEU A 17 -35.29 28.57 -25.55
N ALA A 18 -36.18 28.08 -24.68
CA ALA A 18 -37.21 27.03 -24.75
C ALA A 18 -38.39 27.48 -25.57
N LEU A 19 -38.96 28.59 -25.08
CA LEU A 19 -39.96 29.34 -25.80
C LEU A 19 -39.38 29.95 -27.08
N ALA A 20 -38.11 30.34 -27.13
CA ALA A 20 -37.47 30.87 -28.33
C ALA A 20 -37.42 29.82 -29.45
N LEU A 21 -36.88 28.63 -29.19
CA LEU A 21 -36.81 27.55 -30.18
C LEU A 21 -38.21 27.06 -30.59
N MET A 22 -39.16 26.96 -29.64
CA MET A 22 -40.55 26.61 -29.97
C MET A 22 -41.31 27.73 -30.71
N ALA A 23 -41.08 29.01 -30.41
CA ALA A 23 -41.71 30.14 -31.08
C ALA A 23 -41.14 30.36 -32.49
N PHE A 24 -39.86 30.02 -32.72
CA PHE A 24 -39.24 30.08 -34.03
C PHE A 24 -39.75 29.02 -35.01
N ALA A 25 -40.10 27.82 -34.53
CA ALA A 25 -40.73 26.79 -35.36
C ALA A 25 -42.08 27.24 -35.96
N VAL A 26 -42.70 28.29 -35.40
CA VAL A 26 -44.00 28.84 -35.85
C VAL A 26 -43.85 30.23 -36.52
N GLY A 27 -42.74 30.94 -36.30
CA GLY A 27 -42.62 32.38 -36.59
C GLY A 27 -41.94 32.79 -37.89
N CYS A 28 -41.17 31.92 -38.56
CA CYS A 28 -40.47 32.24 -39.81
C CYS A 28 -41.12 31.57 -41.02
N ALA A 29 -42.39 31.88 -41.27
CA ALA A 29 -43.03 31.62 -42.56
C ALA A 29 -43.17 32.95 -43.32
N GLU A 30 -42.06 33.46 -43.85
CA GLU A 30 -42.11 34.34 -45.02
C GLU A 30 -41.68 33.46 -46.22
N GLU A 31 -42.54 33.39 -47.23
CA GLU A 31 -42.50 32.43 -48.35
C GLU A 31 -41.18 32.47 -49.12
N VAL A 32 -40.20 31.68 -48.67
CA VAL A 32 -39.17 31.10 -49.55
C VAL A 32 -39.81 29.84 -50.15
N PRO A 33 -39.78 29.62 -51.48
CA PRO A 33 -40.30 28.40 -52.06
C PRO A 33 -39.44 27.23 -51.59
N VAL A 34 -39.89 26.54 -50.55
CA VAL A 34 -39.40 25.23 -50.14
C VAL A 34 -40.20 24.22 -50.95
N ASP A 35 -39.50 23.36 -51.69
CA ASP A 35 -40.11 22.23 -52.37
C ASP A 35 -40.76 21.32 -51.30
N GLU A 36 -42.10 21.30 -51.22
CA GLU A 36 -42.85 20.61 -50.16
C GLU A 36 -42.61 19.08 -50.13
N ASP A 37 -41.95 18.54 -51.15
CA ASP A 37 -41.69 17.10 -51.33
C ASP A 37 -40.30 16.63 -50.83
N ILE A 38 -39.42 17.50 -50.28
CA ILE A 38 -38.09 17.09 -49.77
C ILE A 38 -37.94 17.42 -48.27
N GLN A 39 -38.29 16.48 -47.39
CA GLN A 39 -37.86 16.51 -45.98
C GLN A 39 -36.38 16.14 -45.89
N ARG A 40 -35.50 17.14 -45.81
CA ARG A 40 -34.06 16.90 -45.65
C ARG A 40 -33.74 16.49 -44.21
N VAL A 41 -32.89 15.48 -44.08
CA VAL A 41 -32.31 15.12 -42.77
C VAL A 41 -31.46 16.26 -42.25
N SER A 42 -31.59 16.54 -40.96
CA SER A 42 -30.90 17.61 -40.27
C SER A 42 -30.21 17.08 -39.01
N ILE A 43 -29.09 17.72 -38.66
CA ILE A 43 -28.52 17.56 -37.33
C ILE A 43 -29.50 18.15 -36.32
N VAL A 44 -29.85 17.37 -35.30
CA VAL A 44 -30.74 17.80 -34.24
C VAL A 44 -29.91 18.51 -33.17
N PHE A 45 -30.32 19.73 -32.88
CA PHE A 45 -29.84 20.49 -31.73
C PHE A 45 -31.06 21.13 -31.11
N ASP A 46 -31.77 20.34 -30.32
CA ASP A 46 -32.88 20.82 -29.52
C ASP A 46 -32.53 20.58 -28.05
N PRO A 47 -32.35 21.62 -27.23
CA PRO A 47 -32.15 21.50 -25.79
C PRO A 47 -33.47 21.37 -25.00
N ALA A 48 -34.65 21.49 -25.63
CA ALA A 48 -35.96 21.42 -24.98
C ALA A 48 -36.46 19.98 -24.80
N ILE A 49 -36.19 19.13 -25.78
CA ILE A 49 -36.20 17.66 -25.71
C ILE A 49 -34.74 17.25 -25.70
N PRO A 50 -34.22 16.35 -24.85
CA PRO A 50 -32.77 16.10 -24.67
C PRO A 50 -32.10 15.47 -25.91
N ALA A 51 -32.05 16.21 -27.01
CA ALA A 51 -31.61 15.82 -28.34
C ALA A 51 -30.60 16.87 -28.84
N ILE A 52 -29.51 17.00 -28.07
CA ILE A 52 -28.31 17.74 -28.47
C ILE A 52 -27.16 16.74 -28.62
N PRO A 53 -26.08 17.12 -29.33
CA PRO A 53 -24.89 16.29 -29.36
C PRO A 53 -24.29 16.14 -27.95
N LEU A 54 -23.85 14.93 -27.60
CA LEU A 54 -23.20 14.60 -26.33
C LEU A 54 -21.80 14.01 -26.59
N PRO A 55 -20.85 14.15 -25.65
CA PRO A 55 -20.92 14.94 -24.42
C PRO A 55 -21.04 16.46 -24.68
N SER A 56 -21.65 17.18 -23.73
CA SER A 56 -21.83 18.64 -23.80
C SER A 56 -21.97 19.27 -22.43
N ASP A 57 -21.26 20.38 -22.17
CA ASP A 57 -21.44 21.16 -20.93
C ASP A 57 -22.82 21.84 -20.86
N LEU A 58 -23.52 21.98 -21.98
CA LEU A 58 -24.91 22.46 -22.00
C LEU A 58 -25.85 21.48 -21.31
N ALA A 59 -25.44 20.21 -21.17
CA ALA A 59 -26.18 19.16 -20.48
C ALA A 59 -26.17 19.29 -18.96
N LEU A 60 -25.14 19.93 -18.41
CA LEU A 60 -24.91 20.02 -16.98
C LEU A 60 -25.96 20.89 -16.27
N GLU A 61 -26.15 20.63 -14.99
CA GLU A 61 -26.94 21.41 -14.06
C GLU A 61 -26.20 22.69 -13.63
N GLU A 62 -26.90 23.59 -12.92
CA GLU A 62 -26.41 24.93 -12.55
C GLU A 62 -25.03 24.88 -11.86
N ASP A 63 -24.90 23.98 -10.90
CA ASP A 63 -23.70 23.69 -10.12
C ASP A 63 -22.60 22.95 -10.89
N GLY A 64 -22.83 22.59 -12.16
CA GLY A 64 -21.89 21.86 -13.01
C GLY A 64 -22.00 20.34 -12.90
N THR A 65 -22.93 19.81 -12.11
CA THR A 65 -23.17 18.38 -12.04
C THR A 65 -23.90 17.84 -13.27
N MET A 66 -23.74 16.55 -13.55
CA MET A 66 -24.56 15.87 -14.55
C MET A 66 -26.01 15.72 -14.06
N PRO A 67 -27.00 15.71 -14.97
CA PRO A 67 -28.38 15.44 -14.58
C PRO A 67 -28.51 14.02 -14.02
N ASN A 68 -29.20 13.86 -12.88
CA ASN A 68 -29.47 12.56 -12.30
C ASN A 68 -30.56 11.82 -13.09
N LEU A 69 -30.13 10.95 -14.01
CA LEU A 69 -31.01 10.13 -14.85
C LEU A 69 -31.58 8.90 -14.11
N GLY A 70 -31.09 8.61 -12.89
CA GLY A 70 -31.48 7.44 -12.11
C GLY A 70 -32.70 7.65 -11.22
N ALA A 71 -33.08 8.90 -10.94
CA ALA A 71 -34.13 9.24 -9.98
C ALA A 71 -35.52 8.66 -10.33
N ASP A 72 -35.79 8.48 -11.62
CA ASP A 72 -37.08 7.97 -12.14
C ASP A 72 -37.03 6.46 -12.50
N LEU A 73 -35.87 5.81 -12.33
CA LEU A 73 -35.70 4.38 -12.62
C LEU A 73 -36.07 3.50 -11.42
N GLN A 74 -36.49 2.26 -11.68
CA GLN A 74 -36.62 1.25 -10.63
C GLN A 74 -35.24 0.89 -10.05
N ALA A 75 -35.20 0.57 -8.76
CA ALA A 75 -33.98 0.16 -8.06
C ALA A 75 -33.30 -1.01 -8.80
N SER A 76 -32.10 -0.74 -9.31
CA SER A 76 -31.32 -1.62 -10.19
C SER A 76 -29.88 -1.11 -10.25
N ALA A 77 -28.96 -1.93 -10.77
CA ALA A 77 -27.58 -1.51 -11.00
C ALA A 77 -27.51 -0.30 -11.96
N GLN A 78 -28.40 -0.24 -12.96
CA GLN A 78 -28.53 0.91 -13.86
C GLN A 78 -28.93 2.19 -13.11
N ALA A 79 -29.93 2.11 -12.22
CA ALA A 79 -30.36 3.25 -11.44
C ALA A 79 -29.26 3.73 -10.48
N ASP A 80 -28.51 2.82 -9.87
CA ASP A 80 -27.35 3.13 -9.03
C ASP A 80 -26.26 3.86 -9.83
N PHE A 81 -25.95 3.37 -11.04
CA PHE A 81 -24.96 3.99 -11.93
C PHE A 81 -25.39 5.41 -12.36
N TYR A 82 -26.63 5.60 -12.80
CA TYR A 82 -27.11 6.94 -13.19
C TYR A 82 -27.24 7.90 -12.02
N ALA A 83 -27.59 7.41 -10.84
CA ALA A 83 -27.55 8.23 -9.64
C ALA A 83 -26.12 8.70 -9.34
N TYR A 84 -25.12 7.82 -9.48
CA TYR A 84 -23.71 8.19 -9.36
C TYR A 84 -23.27 9.20 -10.41
N VAL A 85 -23.56 8.96 -11.69
CA VAL A 85 -23.20 9.88 -12.79
C VAL A 85 -23.76 11.27 -12.49
N GLY A 86 -24.99 11.36 -12.00
CA GLY A 86 -25.62 12.62 -11.58
C GLY A 86 -24.94 13.36 -10.43
N THR A 87 -23.89 12.80 -9.80
CA THR A 87 -23.10 13.47 -8.75
C THR A 87 -21.77 14.04 -9.25
N LEU A 88 -21.42 13.80 -10.52
CA LEU A 88 -20.13 14.17 -11.10
C LEU A 88 -20.16 15.59 -11.68
N HIS A 89 -19.09 16.34 -11.45
CA HIS A 89 -18.89 17.69 -11.97
C HIS A 89 -18.18 17.64 -13.33
N GLY A 90 -18.96 17.29 -14.36
CA GLY A 90 -18.48 17.10 -15.72
C GLY A 90 -18.55 15.65 -16.19
N TRP A 91 -18.05 15.40 -17.40
CA TRP A 91 -18.20 14.13 -18.08
C TRP A 91 -17.09 13.14 -17.75
N LEU A 92 -17.43 11.86 -17.60
CA LEU A 92 -16.43 10.84 -17.36
C LEU A 92 -15.47 10.68 -18.56
N PRO A 93 -14.15 10.55 -18.35
CA PRO A 93 -13.20 10.37 -19.45
C PRO A 93 -13.36 9.05 -20.20
N GLY A 94 -13.97 8.03 -19.57
CA GLY A 94 -14.27 6.74 -20.19
C GLY A 94 -15.27 6.86 -21.35
N SER A 95 -16.09 7.92 -21.37
CA SER A 95 -17.00 8.22 -22.48
C SER A 95 -16.25 8.82 -23.67
N ASN A 96 -15.51 7.99 -24.40
CA ASN A 96 -14.77 8.40 -25.61
C ASN A 96 -15.62 8.43 -26.89
N THR A 97 -16.95 8.32 -26.76
CA THR A 97 -17.87 8.36 -27.91
C THR A 97 -18.68 9.65 -27.89
N ILE A 98 -18.69 10.33 -29.03
CA ILE A 98 -19.54 11.49 -29.30
C ILE A 98 -20.78 11.00 -30.03
N THR A 99 -21.96 11.37 -29.56
CA THR A 99 -23.25 11.05 -30.20
C THR A 99 -23.89 12.33 -30.72
N ILE A 100 -24.23 12.36 -32.01
CA ILE A 100 -24.79 13.51 -32.70
C ILE A 100 -26.17 13.10 -33.24
N PRO A 101 -27.28 13.53 -32.63
CA PRO A 101 -28.60 13.11 -33.06
C PRO A 101 -28.98 13.69 -34.43
N THR A 102 -29.69 12.91 -35.24
CA THR A 102 -30.17 13.28 -36.58
C THR A 102 -31.68 13.09 -36.68
N SER A 103 -32.35 13.89 -37.53
CA SER A 103 -33.81 13.82 -37.69
C SER A 103 -34.28 12.65 -38.57
N GLY A 104 -33.36 11.93 -39.19
CA GLY A 104 -33.62 10.80 -40.08
C GLY A 104 -32.35 9.99 -40.37
N GLU A 105 -32.47 9.03 -41.30
CA GLU A 105 -31.41 8.10 -41.67
C GLU A 105 -30.28 8.77 -42.47
N ILE A 106 -29.04 8.37 -42.17
CA ILE A 106 -27.84 8.85 -42.85
C ILE A 106 -27.30 7.73 -43.74
N ASN A 107 -26.84 8.07 -44.94
CA ASN A 107 -26.11 7.14 -45.79
C ASN A 107 -24.72 6.86 -45.18
N PRO A 108 -24.45 5.63 -44.70
CA PRO A 108 -23.17 5.32 -44.06
C PRO A 108 -21.96 5.51 -44.97
N ASP A 109 -22.12 5.37 -46.30
CA ASP A 109 -21.03 5.56 -47.28
C ASP A 109 -20.59 7.03 -47.40
N SER A 110 -21.38 7.97 -46.86
CA SER A 110 -21.06 9.40 -46.80
C SER A 110 -20.43 9.83 -45.47
N LEU A 111 -20.20 8.87 -44.55
CA LEU A 111 -19.58 9.10 -43.24
C LEU A 111 -18.19 8.49 -43.18
N GLY A 112 -17.24 9.29 -42.69
CA GLY A 112 -15.86 8.90 -42.46
C GLY A 112 -15.28 9.61 -41.25
N THR A 113 -14.11 9.16 -40.81
CA THR A 113 -13.39 9.74 -39.66
C THR A 113 -12.99 11.19 -39.90
N GLU A 114 -12.80 11.60 -41.15
CA GLU A 114 -12.48 12.96 -41.56
C GLU A 114 -13.63 13.96 -41.33
N ASN A 115 -14.87 13.48 -41.21
CA ASN A 115 -16.04 14.32 -40.96
C ASN A 115 -16.09 14.84 -39.53
N VAL A 116 -15.39 14.20 -38.59
CA VAL A 116 -15.41 14.58 -37.17
C VAL A 116 -14.01 15.00 -36.76
N ARG A 117 -13.90 16.21 -36.20
CA ARG A 117 -12.64 16.72 -35.67
C ARG A 117 -12.81 17.02 -34.20
N VAL A 118 -11.88 16.51 -33.39
CA VAL A 118 -11.92 16.62 -31.94
C VAL A 118 -10.70 17.38 -31.46
N PHE A 119 -10.90 18.26 -30.50
CA PHE A 119 -9.92 19.19 -29.99
C PHE A 119 -9.78 19.04 -28.48
N LYS A 120 -8.55 19.06 -27.98
CA LYS A 120 -8.21 19.27 -26.58
C LYS A 120 -7.73 20.71 -26.41
N PHE A 121 -8.37 21.46 -25.52
CA PHE A 121 -7.94 22.81 -25.17
C PHE A 121 -6.94 22.72 -24.01
N ASN A 122 -5.70 23.14 -24.27
CA ASN A 122 -4.60 23.05 -23.31
C ASN A 122 -4.61 24.25 -22.35
N ALA A 123 -4.03 24.06 -21.17
CA ALA A 123 -3.97 25.09 -20.14
C ALA A 123 -3.14 26.33 -20.54
N ASP A 124 -2.23 26.19 -21.52
CA ASP A 124 -1.44 27.29 -22.08
C ASP A 124 -2.20 28.12 -23.13
N GLY A 125 -3.48 27.78 -23.40
CA GLY A 125 -4.33 28.43 -24.39
C GLY A 125 -4.17 27.88 -25.81
N THR A 126 -3.30 26.89 -26.03
CA THR A 126 -3.18 26.21 -27.32
C THR A 126 -4.24 25.12 -27.48
N THR A 127 -4.41 24.61 -28.70
CA THR A 127 -5.34 23.52 -29.01
C THR A 127 -4.59 22.37 -29.68
N SER A 128 -4.87 21.13 -29.26
CA SER A 128 -4.36 19.90 -29.87
C SER A 128 -5.50 19.13 -30.53
N THR A 129 -5.26 18.55 -31.70
CA THR A 129 -6.26 17.69 -32.37
C THR A 129 -6.13 16.25 -31.85
N LEU A 130 -7.26 15.57 -31.68
CA LEU A 130 -7.33 14.15 -31.34
C LEU A 130 -7.84 13.35 -32.54
N ASP A 131 -7.29 12.16 -32.71
CA ASP A 131 -7.70 11.24 -33.77
C ASP A 131 -9.07 10.61 -33.46
N VAL A 132 -9.88 10.43 -34.50
CA VAL A 132 -11.14 9.71 -34.45
C VAL A 132 -10.92 8.32 -35.05
N ALA A 133 -11.18 7.28 -34.27
CA ALA A 133 -10.95 5.89 -34.68
C ALA A 133 -12.07 5.34 -35.56
N GLU A 134 -13.31 5.76 -35.30
CA GLU A 134 -14.51 5.24 -35.98
C GLU A 134 -15.59 6.31 -36.01
N VAL A 135 -16.31 6.40 -37.13
CA VAL A 135 -17.56 7.16 -37.25
C VAL A 135 -18.59 6.23 -37.87
N LYS A 136 -19.77 6.13 -37.27
CA LYS A 136 -20.85 5.26 -37.75
C LYS A 136 -22.22 5.90 -37.54
N PHE A 137 -23.19 5.40 -38.28
CA PHE A 137 -24.60 5.72 -38.10
C PHE A 137 -25.29 4.65 -37.28
N ASN A 138 -26.09 5.04 -36.28
CA ASN A 138 -26.91 4.16 -35.48
C ASN A 138 -28.39 4.51 -35.64
N ALA A 139 -29.23 3.50 -35.85
CA ALA A 139 -30.67 3.58 -35.71
C ALA A 139 -31.07 2.84 -34.42
N VAL A 140 -31.62 3.58 -33.46
CA VAL A 140 -31.96 3.08 -32.12
C VAL A 140 -33.48 2.93 -32.04
N GLU A 141 -33.94 1.69 -31.91
CA GLU A 141 -35.35 1.39 -31.65
C GLU A 141 -35.60 1.43 -30.14
N THR A 142 -36.47 2.33 -29.70
CA THR A 142 -36.88 2.44 -28.30
C THR A 142 -38.25 1.79 -28.14
N PRO A 143 -38.37 0.71 -27.36
CA PRO A 143 -39.66 0.07 -27.09
C PRO A 143 -40.64 1.07 -26.45
N SER A 144 -41.93 0.93 -26.76
CA SER A 144 -42.95 1.74 -26.11
C SER A 144 -43.02 1.43 -24.61
N ALA A 145 -43.14 2.46 -23.77
CA ALA A 145 -43.38 2.31 -22.35
C ALA A 145 -44.81 1.79 -22.05
N GLU A 146 -45.72 1.82 -23.03
CA GLU A 146 -47.07 1.28 -22.92
C GLU A 146 -47.15 -0.11 -23.55
N ASP A 147 -47.78 -1.05 -22.83
CA ASP A 147 -47.97 -2.43 -23.27
C ASP A 147 -48.83 -2.46 -24.55
N GLY A 148 -48.19 -2.71 -25.71
CA GLY A 148 -48.82 -2.67 -27.04
C GLY A 148 -48.62 -1.37 -27.83
N GLY A 149 -47.83 -0.41 -27.35
CA GLY A 149 -47.48 0.80 -28.09
C GLY A 149 -46.40 0.55 -29.16
N ALA A 150 -46.38 1.39 -30.20
CA ALA A 150 -45.38 1.31 -31.26
C ALA A 150 -44.01 1.78 -30.73
N ALA A 151 -42.95 1.06 -31.10
CA ALA A 151 -41.58 1.48 -30.82
C ALA A 151 -41.27 2.80 -31.54
N SER A 152 -40.50 3.68 -30.89
CA SER A 152 -40.02 4.92 -31.49
C SER A 152 -38.59 4.78 -31.97
N MET A 153 -38.32 5.19 -33.20
CA MET A 153 -36.97 5.22 -33.76
C MET A 153 -36.29 6.56 -33.46
N SER A 154 -35.03 6.50 -33.05
CA SER A 154 -34.12 7.65 -32.98
C SER A 154 -32.86 7.36 -33.79
N TYR A 155 -32.27 8.40 -34.38
CA TYR A 155 -31.12 8.27 -35.28
C TYR A 155 -29.97 9.13 -34.78
N GLU A 156 -28.75 8.62 -34.89
CA GLU A 156 -27.55 9.34 -34.46
C GLU A 156 -26.31 8.97 -35.27
N ILE A 157 -25.37 9.91 -35.36
CA ILE A 157 -23.99 9.65 -35.76
C ILE A 157 -23.18 9.47 -34.48
N ALA A 158 -22.48 8.33 -34.37
CA ALA A 158 -21.57 8.04 -33.26
C ALA A 158 -20.13 8.11 -33.75
N ALA A 159 -19.29 8.89 -33.06
CA ALA A 159 -17.87 9.05 -33.37
C ALA A 159 -17.01 8.67 -32.16
N LYS A 160 -16.14 7.66 -32.33
CA LYS A 160 -15.26 7.14 -31.28
C LYS A 160 -13.89 7.80 -31.36
N ILE A 161 -13.47 8.45 -30.29
CA ILE A 161 -12.15 9.06 -30.15
C ILE A 161 -11.12 7.95 -29.94
N ALA A 162 -9.99 8.02 -30.66
CA ALA A 162 -8.98 6.97 -30.68
C ALA A 162 -8.20 6.86 -29.36
N THR A 163 -8.01 7.98 -28.67
CA THR A 163 -7.28 8.05 -27.40
C THR A 163 -8.23 8.27 -26.22
N PRO A 164 -7.98 7.64 -25.06
CA PRO A 164 -8.72 7.94 -23.84
C PRO A 164 -8.62 9.42 -23.46
N LEU A 165 -9.72 9.97 -22.96
CA LEU A 165 -9.75 11.33 -22.46
C LEU A 165 -9.05 11.41 -21.09
N THR A 166 -8.60 12.60 -20.71
CA THR A 166 -8.00 12.87 -19.40
C THR A 166 -8.99 13.62 -18.50
N LEU A 167 -8.95 13.41 -17.19
CA LEU A 167 -9.74 14.17 -16.21
C LEU A 167 -9.41 15.67 -16.25
N SER A 168 -10.30 16.50 -15.70
CA SER A 168 -10.13 17.95 -15.57
C SER A 168 -9.68 18.66 -16.85
N SER A 169 -10.16 18.19 -18.00
CA SER A 169 -9.72 18.62 -19.33
C SER A 169 -10.90 19.16 -20.13
N HIS A 170 -10.64 20.14 -20.99
CA HIS A 170 -11.64 20.76 -21.84
C HIS A 170 -11.47 20.27 -23.28
N TYR A 171 -12.57 19.83 -23.87
CA TYR A 171 -12.61 19.28 -25.22
C TYR A 171 -13.71 19.94 -26.04
N GLY A 172 -13.59 19.83 -27.36
CA GLY A 172 -14.64 20.22 -28.28
C GLY A 172 -14.58 19.41 -29.55
N PHE A 173 -15.66 19.40 -30.30
CA PHE A 173 -15.68 18.74 -31.60
C PHE A 173 -16.48 19.56 -32.62
N VAL A 174 -16.18 19.34 -33.89
CA VAL A 174 -17.02 19.75 -35.01
C VAL A 174 -17.35 18.55 -35.91
N LEU A 175 -18.56 18.55 -36.46
CA LEU A 175 -18.97 17.69 -37.57
C LEU A 175 -18.99 18.55 -38.84
N THR A 176 -18.29 18.09 -39.88
CA THR A 176 -18.12 18.82 -41.14
C THR A 176 -18.21 17.88 -42.34
N GLY A 177 -18.29 18.47 -43.54
CA GLY A 177 -18.23 17.73 -44.80
C GLY A 177 -19.60 17.46 -45.44
N ASP A 178 -19.57 16.78 -46.58
CA ASP A 178 -20.73 16.58 -47.46
C ASP A 178 -21.53 15.31 -47.12
N ILE A 179 -22.05 15.23 -45.90
CA ILE A 179 -22.82 14.08 -45.39
C ILE A 179 -24.18 14.01 -46.11
N LYS A 180 -24.60 12.80 -46.49
CA LYS A 180 -25.83 12.54 -47.24
C LYS A 180 -26.83 11.70 -46.45
N ASP A 181 -28.12 11.94 -46.67
CA ASP A 181 -29.17 11.01 -46.26
C ASP A 181 -29.26 9.80 -47.21
N THR A 182 -30.13 8.83 -46.89
CA THR A 182 -30.35 7.62 -47.70
C THR A 182 -30.91 7.90 -49.10
N ASP A 183 -31.53 9.07 -49.30
CA ASP A 183 -32.02 9.55 -50.59
C ASP A 183 -30.97 10.39 -51.34
N ASN A 184 -29.74 10.45 -50.82
CA ASN A 184 -28.58 11.16 -51.35
C ASN A 184 -28.73 12.70 -51.36
N ASN A 185 -29.63 13.26 -50.53
CA ASN A 185 -29.71 14.70 -50.27
C ASN A 185 -28.67 15.11 -49.23
N GLN A 186 -28.27 16.39 -49.24
CA GLN A 186 -27.37 16.93 -48.22
C GLN A 186 -28.04 17.02 -46.86
N VAL A 187 -27.34 16.52 -45.85
CA VAL A 187 -27.69 16.75 -44.45
C VAL A 187 -27.43 18.21 -44.11
N VAL A 188 -28.40 18.84 -43.45
CA VAL A 188 -28.33 20.26 -43.09
C VAL A 188 -28.11 20.47 -41.60
N ARG A 189 -27.46 21.56 -41.22
CA ARG A 189 -27.34 21.95 -39.81
C ARG A 189 -28.65 22.47 -39.23
N SER A 190 -28.81 22.39 -37.92
CA SER A 190 -29.91 23.06 -37.23
C SER A 190 -29.77 24.59 -37.31
N GLN A 191 -30.89 25.30 -37.15
CA GLN A 191 -30.90 26.76 -37.08
C GLN A 191 -30.07 27.29 -35.89
N ALA A 192 -30.07 26.56 -34.76
CA ALA A 192 -29.26 26.90 -33.60
C ALA A 192 -27.76 26.90 -33.93
N ILE A 193 -27.26 25.84 -34.58
CA ILE A 193 -25.85 25.78 -35.02
C ILE A 193 -25.56 26.82 -36.10
N HIS A 194 -26.53 27.14 -36.97
CA HIS A 194 -26.37 28.20 -37.96
C HIS A 194 -26.04 29.56 -37.33
N PHE A 195 -26.80 29.99 -36.33
CA PHE A 195 -26.51 31.25 -35.63
C PHE A 195 -25.29 31.16 -34.72
N ALA A 196 -25.07 30.02 -34.06
CA ALA A 196 -23.94 29.83 -33.15
C ALA A 196 -22.57 29.80 -33.85
N THR A 197 -22.55 29.57 -35.17
CA THR A 197 -21.33 29.62 -35.97
C THR A 197 -21.05 31.01 -36.56
N PHE A 198 -21.83 32.05 -36.25
CA PHE A 198 -21.58 33.41 -36.75
C PHE A 198 -20.31 34.02 -36.14
N GLU A 199 -19.63 34.86 -36.93
CA GLU A 199 -18.43 35.58 -36.49
C GLU A 199 -18.79 36.76 -35.57
N THR A 200 -19.83 37.51 -35.92
CA THR A 200 -20.26 38.71 -35.18
C THR A 200 -21.30 38.39 -34.10
N PRO A 201 -21.34 39.18 -33.01
CA PRO A 201 -22.38 39.05 -31.97
C PRO A 201 -23.80 39.17 -32.54
N LEU A 202 -24.72 38.35 -32.00
CA LEU A 202 -26.14 38.35 -32.39
C LEU A 202 -26.98 39.41 -31.67
N VAL A 203 -26.40 40.05 -30.64
CA VAL A 203 -27.00 41.15 -29.89
C VAL A 203 -26.03 42.30 -29.69
N ASP A 204 -26.56 43.50 -29.51
CA ASP A 204 -25.80 44.69 -29.15
C ASP A 204 -25.54 44.78 -27.62
N GLU A 205 -24.90 45.87 -27.18
CA GLU A 205 -24.60 46.13 -25.76
C GLU A 205 -25.85 46.22 -24.86
N ASN A 206 -27.04 46.44 -25.44
CA ASN A 206 -28.31 46.51 -24.72
C ASN A 206 -29.11 45.20 -24.81
N GLY A 207 -28.56 44.17 -25.46
CA GLY A 207 -29.22 42.88 -25.65
C GLY A 207 -30.25 42.86 -26.79
N VAL A 208 -30.22 43.83 -27.71
CA VAL A 208 -31.13 43.91 -28.86
C VAL A 208 -30.54 43.16 -30.05
N ALA A 209 -31.37 42.41 -30.78
CA ALA A 209 -30.93 41.60 -31.93
C ALA A 209 -30.24 42.45 -33.02
N THR A 210 -29.07 42.01 -33.49
CA THR A 210 -28.28 42.67 -34.54
C THR A 210 -28.50 42.08 -35.94
N VAL A 211 -29.14 40.92 -36.02
CA VAL A 211 -29.41 40.19 -37.26
C VAL A 211 -30.88 40.36 -37.63
N ASP A 212 -31.16 40.77 -38.87
CA ASP A 212 -32.52 41.01 -39.36
C ASP A 212 -33.47 39.82 -39.16
N LEU A 213 -32.95 38.59 -39.28
CA LEU A 213 -33.70 37.35 -39.10
C LEU A 213 -34.20 37.12 -37.65
N LEU A 214 -33.65 37.87 -36.69
CA LEU A 214 -33.99 37.82 -35.26
C LEU A 214 -34.64 39.13 -34.78
N ALA A 215 -34.97 40.05 -35.69
CA ALA A 215 -35.49 41.37 -35.34
C ALA A 215 -36.80 41.27 -34.54
N GLY A 216 -36.83 41.89 -33.36
CA GLY A 216 -37.97 41.83 -32.45
C GLY A 216 -38.03 40.57 -31.57
N GLN A 217 -37.02 39.71 -31.62
CA GLN A 217 -36.89 38.48 -30.82
C GLN A 217 -35.64 38.53 -29.92
N ASP A 218 -35.49 39.63 -29.19
CA ASP A 218 -34.28 39.94 -28.40
C ASP A 218 -33.89 38.85 -27.39
N GLU A 219 -34.86 38.24 -26.69
CA GLU A 219 -34.58 37.13 -25.76
C GLU A 219 -34.03 35.88 -26.47
N THR A 220 -34.49 35.62 -27.69
CA THR A 220 -33.96 34.51 -28.52
C THR A 220 -32.55 34.83 -28.97
N ALA A 221 -32.32 36.06 -29.44
CA ALA A 221 -31.00 36.52 -29.88
C ALA A 221 -29.97 36.48 -28.75
N GLN A 222 -30.33 36.90 -27.53
CA GLN A 222 -29.46 36.80 -26.35
C GLN A 222 -29.11 35.35 -26.02
N SER A 223 -30.08 34.45 -26.13
CA SER A 223 -29.86 33.04 -25.83
C SER A 223 -28.97 32.35 -26.89
N LEU A 224 -29.18 32.66 -28.17
CA LEU A 224 -28.33 32.21 -29.27
C LEU A 224 -26.93 32.84 -29.20
N GLU A 225 -26.79 34.07 -28.70
CA GLU A 225 -25.48 34.68 -28.46
C GLU A 225 -24.71 33.92 -27.37
N GLY A 226 -25.39 33.48 -26.31
CA GLY A 226 -24.79 32.59 -25.30
C GLY A 226 -24.27 31.29 -25.91
N LEU A 227 -25.04 30.66 -26.80
CA LEU A 227 -24.61 29.46 -27.53
C LEU A 227 -23.44 29.76 -28.49
N ARG A 228 -23.46 30.89 -29.20
CA ARG A 228 -22.36 31.34 -30.07
C ARG A 228 -21.08 31.53 -29.28
N GLN A 229 -21.14 32.18 -28.12
CA GLN A 229 -19.99 32.38 -27.23
C GLN A 229 -19.46 31.06 -26.67
N PHE A 230 -20.35 30.14 -26.31
CA PHE A 230 -19.97 28.81 -25.84
C PHE A 230 -19.25 27.98 -26.91
N LEU A 231 -19.73 27.99 -28.17
CA LEU A 231 -19.14 27.23 -29.27
C LEU A 231 -17.96 27.93 -29.95
N ALA A 232 -17.78 29.24 -29.74
CA ALA A 232 -16.76 30.03 -30.41
C ALA A 232 -15.34 29.45 -30.29
N PRO A 233 -14.86 28.96 -29.11
CA PRO A 233 -13.53 28.36 -29.01
C PRO A 233 -13.37 27.13 -29.93
N THR A 234 -14.36 26.24 -29.95
CA THR A 234 -14.35 25.04 -30.79
C THR A 234 -14.40 25.37 -32.28
N VAL A 235 -15.26 26.33 -32.66
CA VAL A 235 -15.36 26.76 -34.05
C VAL A 235 -14.06 27.42 -34.51
N THR A 236 -13.46 28.28 -33.68
CA THR A 236 -12.16 28.89 -34.00
C THR A 236 -11.07 27.85 -34.16
N ALA A 237 -10.96 26.89 -33.22
CA ALA A 237 -10.01 25.79 -33.30
C ALA A 237 -10.16 24.98 -34.60
N ALA A 238 -11.39 24.73 -35.04
CA ALA A 238 -11.65 24.01 -36.28
C ALA A 238 -11.19 24.76 -37.54
N LEU A 239 -11.42 26.08 -37.58
CA LEU A 239 -11.01 26.93 -38.70
C LEU A 239 -9.50 27.16 -38.73
N GLU A 240 -8.84 27.20 -37.57
CA GLU A 240 -7.38 27.29 -37.46
C GLU A 240 -6.69 25.98 -37.86
N ALA A 241 -7.30 24.83 -37.52
CA ALA A 241 -6.78 23.52 -37.86
C ALA A 241 -6.87 23.19 -39.36
N ASP A 242 -7.76 23.87 -40.11
CA ASP A 242 -7.94 23.65 -41.55
C ASP A 242 -8.32 24.94 -42.29
N PRO A 243 -7.38 25.49 -43.07
CA PRO A 243 -7.61 26.70 -43.85
C PRO A 243 -8.71 26.61 -44.91
N ASP A 244 -9.06 25.39 -45.35
CA ASP A 244 -10.09 25.17 -46.37
C ASP A 244 -11.51 25.06 -45.76
N LEU A 245 -11.61 24.93 -44.44
CA LEU A 245 -12.88 24.86 -43.73
C LEU A 245 -13.47 26.26 -43.53
N THR A 246 -14.74 26.43 -43.87
CA THR A 246 -15.49 27.65 -43.56
C THR A 246 -16.55 27.41 -42.48
N ARG A 247 -17.03 28.49 -41.85
CA ARG A 247 -18.17 28.42 -40.91
C ARG A 247 -19.43 27.82 -41.55
N ALA A 248 -19.55 27.88 -42.88
CA ALA A 248 -20.67 27.30 -43.61
C ALA A 248 -20.62 25.76 -43.65
N ASP A 249 -19.43 25.16 -43.55
CA ASP A 249 -19.21 23.71 -43.65
C ASP A 249 -19.43 22.97 -42.32
N ILE A 250 -19.60 23.71 -41.22
CA ILE A 250 -19.85 23.16 -39.89
C ILE A 250 -21.32 22.75 -39.78
N LEU A 251 -21.56 21.45 -39.67
CA LEU A 251 -22.88 20.83 -39.50
C LEU A 251 -23.29 20.74 -38.03
N SER A 252 -22.32 20.52 -37.14
CA SER A 252 -22.49 20.46 -35.70
C SER A 252 -21.23 20.93 -34.99
N ALA A 253 -21.37 21.49 -33.79
CA ALA A 253 -20.24 21.82 -32.92
C ALA A 253 -20.66 21.68 -31.46
N ASN A 254 -19.74 21.23 -30.61
CA ASN A 254 -19.96 21.20 -29.16
C ASN A 254 -18.65 21.33 -28.37
N ALA A 255 -18.78 21.57 -27.08
CA ALA A 255 -17.69 21.59 -26.12
C ALA A 255 -18.13 20.91 -24.82
N TRP A 256 -17.18 20.29 -24.12
CA TRP A 256 -17.43 19.69 -22.82
C TRP A 256 -16.16 19.64 -21.97
N ARG A 257 -16.36 19.58 -20.66
CA ARG A 257 -15.31 19.32 -19.68
C ARG A 257 -15.45 17.91 -19.13
N THR A 258 -14.31 17.24 -18.97
CA THR A 258 -14.27 16.00 -18.21
C THR A 258 -14.33 16.30 -16.71
N ALA A 259 -14.74 15.30 -15.93
CA ALA A 259 -14.99 15.41 -14.51
C ALA A 259 -13.81 16.06 -13.78
N THR A 260 -14.12 17.06 -12.96
CA THR A 260 -13.15 17.79 -12.14
C THR A 260 -13.04 17.25 -10.72
N ASP A 261 -13.86 16.25 -10.36
CA ASP A 261 -13.87 15.63 -9.05
C ASP A 261 -12.55 14.89 -8.74
N ALA A 262 -12.29 14.67 -7.47
CA ALA A 262 -11.30 13.68 -7.02
C ALA A 262 -11.93 12.27 -7.05
N PHE A 263 -11.17 11.28 -7.48
CA PHE A 263 -11.61 9.89 -7.57
C PHE A 263 -10.72 8.98 -6.72
N ALA A 264 -11.31 8.15 -5.86
CA ALA A 264 -10.62 7.04 -5.24
C ALA A 264 -10.49 5.91 -6.27
N VAL A 265 -9.26 5.61 -6.68
CA VAL A 265 -9.02 4.81 -7.87
C VAL A 265 -9.18 3.33 -7.58
N PHE A 266 -9.98 2.67 -8.42
CA PHE A 266 -10.08 1.22 -8.49
C PHE A 266 -10.08 0.80 -9.97
N ASP A 267 -8.89 0.51 -10.50
CA ASP A 267 -8.71 0.04 -11.88
C ASP A 267 -7.78 -1.18 -11.91
N PRO A 268 -8.34 -2.40 -11.79
CA PRO A 268 -7.55 -3.62 -11.84
C PRO A 268 -6.95 -3.89 -13.23
N THR A 269 -7.51 -3.30 -14.30
CA THR A 269 -7.01 -3.52 -15.67
C THR A 269 -5.70 -2.78 -15.93
N ALA A 270 -5.52 -1.62 -15.29
CA ALA A 270 -4.28 -0.86 -15.29
C ALA A 270 -3.36 -1.21 -14.10
N ALA A 271 -3.69 -2.23 -13.30
CA ALA A 271 -3.03 -2.55 -12.03
C ALA A 271 -2.93 -1.35 -11.06
N ASN A 272 -3.88 -0.42 -11.14
CA ASN A 272 -3.94 0.78 -10.32
C ASN A 272 -5.09 0.63 -9.31
N VAL A 273 -4.82 -0.08 -8.24
CA VAL A 273 -5.74 -0.36 -7.13
C VAL A 273 -5.05 -0.04 -5.81
N PRO A 274 -5.80 0.15 -4.70
CA PRO A 274 -5.21 0.18 -3.36
C PRO A 274 -4.29 -1.03 -3.18
N PHE A 275 -3.09 -0.83 -2.64
CA PHE A 275 -2.13 -1.90 -2.35
C PHE A 275 -1.77 -1.88 -0.86
N PRO A 276 -1.62 -3.04 -0.19
CA PRO A 276 -1.88 -4.41 -0.68
C PRO A 276 -3.35 -4.68 -1.04
N ASN A 277 -3.60 -5.74 -1.81
CA ASN A 277 -4.94 -6.09 -2.29
C ASN A 277 -5.12 -7.59 -2.59
N GLU A 278 -6.22 -8.17 -2.11
CA GLU A 278 -6.61 -9.55 -2.40
C GLU A 278 -6.71 -9.87 -3.90
N PHE A 279 -6.96 -8.89 -4.78
CA PHE A 279 -6.97 -9.14 -6.24
C PHE A 279 -5.63 -9.64 -6.81
N VAL A 280 -4.52 -9.35 -6.12
CA VAL A 280 -3.20 -9.82 -6.54
C VAL A 280 -2.93 -11.24 -6.04
N ARG A 281 -3.73 -11.76 -5.11
CA ARG A 281 -3.58 -13.08 -4.49
C ARG A 281 -4.44 -14.13 -5.20
N ASN A 282 -4.01 -14.53 -6.39
CA ASN A 282 -4.76 -15.43 -7.27
C ASN A 282 -4.01 -16.72 -7.65
N GLY A 283 -2.91 -17.03 -6.94
CA GLY A 283 -2.19 -18.29 -7.05
C GLY A 283 -3.05 -19.51 -6.68
N PRO A 284 -2.70 -20.72 -7.16
CA PRO A 284 -3.49 -21.93 -6.95
C PRO A 284 -3.70 -22.31 -5.47
N ASN A 285 -2.83 -21.86 -4.56
CA ASN A 285 -2.96 -22.07 -3.12
C ASN A 285 -3.17 -20.74 -2.36
N GLY A 286 -3.52 -19.67 -3.06
CA GLY A 286 -3.67 -18.34 -2.48
C GLY A 286 -2.35 -17.59 -2.35
N GLU A 287 -1.38 -17.85 -3.22
CA GLU A 287 -0.14 -17.07 -3.32
C GLU A 287 -0.37 -15.71 -4.01
N VAL A 288 0.50 -14.75 -3.71
CA VAL A 288 0.58 -13.48 -4.44
C VAL A 288 1.09 -13.71 -5.87
N THR A 289 0.53 -13.00 -6.83
CA THR A 289 0.94 -13.04 -8.25
C THR A 289 1.13 -11.63 -8.80
N MET A 290 2.28 -11.04 -8.47
CA MET A 290 2.77 -9.81 -9.08
C MET A 290 3.45 -10.11 -10.43
N PRO A 291 3.25 -9.25 -11.44
CA PRO A 291 3.91 -9.41 -12.73
C PRO A 291 5.43 -9.18 -12.61
N VAL A 292 6.21 -10.08 -13.21
CA VAL A 292 7.66 -9.88 -13.39
C VAL A 292 7.87 -9.24 -14.76
N ASP A 293 8.46 -8.05 -14.81
CA ASP A 293 8.85 -7.42 -16.06
C ASP A 293 9.87 -8.32 -16.80
N PRO A 294 9.63 -8.72 -18.06
CA PRO A 294 10.59 -9.50 -18.84
C PRO A 294 11.97 -8.84 -19.01
N GLU A 295 12.06 -7.52 -18.84
CA GLU A 295 13.30 -6.75 -18.89
C GLU A 295 13.91 -6.46 -17.51
N ALA A 296 13.29 -6.95 -16.42
CA ALA A 296 13.83 -6.79 -15.07
C ALA A 296 15.23 -7.41 -14.93
N ASP A 297 16.09 -6.74 -14.16
CA ASP A 297 17.35 -7.33 -13.75
C ASP A 297 17.14 -8.55 -12.82
N ALA A 298 18.20 -9.32 -12.60
CA ALA A 298 18.13 -10.56 -11.83
C ALA A 298 17.69 -10.38 -10.37
N LEU A 299 18.07 -9.26 -9.72
CA LEU A 299 17.69 -8.97 -8.34
C LEU A 299 16.21 -8.59 -8.26
N THR A 300 15.76 -7.70 -9.13
CA THR A 300 14.35 -7.29 -9.22
C THR A 300 13.45 -8.49 -9.49
N ALA A 301 13.82 -9.34 -10.46
CA ALA A 301 13.09 -10.58 -10.74
C ALA A 301 13.10 -11.54 -9.54
N ALA A 302 14.23 -11.70 -8.85
CA ALA A 302 14.32 -12.55 -7.67
C ALA A 302 13.42 -12.05 -6.52
N VAL A 303 13.39 -10.74 -6.26
CA VAL A 303 12.52 -10.13 -5.25
C VAL A 303 11.05 -10.36 -5.57
N ILE A 304 10.61 -10.12 -6.81
CA ILE A 304 9.21 -10.36 -7.19
C ILE A 304 8.85 -11.85 -7.06
N ASN A 305 9.75 -12.75 -7.46
CA ASN A 305 9.53 -14.20 -7.33
C ASN A 305 9.47 -14.66 -5.87
N GLU A 306 10.31 -14.10 -4.99
CA GLU A 306 10.27 -14.33 -3.54
C GLU A 306 8.92 -13.90 -2.96
N LEU A 307 8.44 -12.71 -3.32
CA LEU A 307 7.15 -12.21 -2.85
C LEU A 307 5.97 -13.02 -3.42
N ASN A 308 6.08 -13.51 -4.65
CA ASN A 308 5.10 -14.41 -5.26
C ASN A 308 5.09 -15.83 -4.65
N ALA A 309 6.07 -16.18 -3.81
CA ALA A 309 6.06 -17.43 -3.06
C ALA A 309 5.29 -17.34 -1.73
N ARG A 310 4.79 -16.14 -1.36
CA ARG A 310 4.11 -15.88 -0.10
C ARG A 310 2.59 -16.03 -0.21
N ASN A 311 1.97 -16.41 0.90
CA ASN A 311 0.52 -16.61 1.03
C ASN A 311 -0.23 -15.40 1.62
N GLY A 312 0.47 -14.30 1.87
CA GLY A 312 -0.06 -13.07 2.44
C GLY A 312 0.87 -11.88 2.23
N PHE A 313 0.37 -10.67 2.52
CA PHE A 313 1.09 -9.40 2.40
C PHE A 313 1.82 -9.04 3.69
N ALA A 314 2.76 -8.10 3.59
CA ALA A 314 3.55 -7.64 4.72
C ALA A 314 2.70 -7.17 5.92
N ASN A 315 3.16 -7.51 7.12
CA ASN A 315 2.68 -6.97 8.39
C ASN A 315 3.27 -5.59 8.72
N THR A 316 4.43 -5.26 8.16
CA THR A 316 5.28 -4.11 8.52
C THR A 316 5.47 -3.10 7.39
N ALA A 317 5.21 -3.48 6.14
CA ALA A 317 5.37 -2.59 5.01
C ALA A 317 4.23 -1.57 4.90
N ASN A 318 4.52 -0.44 4.27
CA ASN A 318 3.50 0.55 3.96
C ASN A 318 2.71 0.13 2.71
N GLY A 319 1.44 0.50 2.69
CA GLY A 319 0.58 0.46 1.52
C GLY A 319 0.32 1.84 0.92
N TRP A 320 -0.42 1.87 -0.19
CA TRP A 320 -0.83 3.10 -0.85
C TRP A 320 -2.23 3.00 -1.44
N LEU A 321 -2.92 4.13 -1.42
CA LEU A 321 -4.28 4.31 -1.92
C LEU A 321 -4.24 5.33 -3.05
N PRO A 322 -4.39 4.89 -4.32
CA PRO A 322 -4.30 5.79 -5.46
C PRO A 322 -5.55 6.67 -5.60
N PHE A 323 -5.35 7.95 -5.94
CA PHE A 323 -6.41 8.87 -6.32
C PHE A 323 -6.15 9.47 -7.71
N ALA A 324 -7.20 9.98 -8.35
CA ALA A 324 -7.13 10.67 -9.64
C ALA A 324 -7.96 11.95 -9.61
N GLY A 325 -7.71 12.88 -10.54
CA GLY A 325 -8.48 14.12 -10.64
C GLY A 325 -7.96 15.22 -9.72
N ALA A 326 -8.85 15.93 -9.03
CA ALA A 326 -8.47 17.04 -8.16
C ALA A 326 -7.63 16.58 -6.94
N PRO A 327 -6.67 17.40 -6.47
CA PRO A 327 -5.94 17.11 -5.24
C PRO A 327 -6.87 17.04 -4.02
N LEU A 328 -6.54 16.17 -3.06
CA LEU A 328 -7.28 16.02 -1.81
C LEU A 328 -7.04 17.17 -0.83
N ASP A 329 -8.03 17.47 0.01
CA ASP A 329 -7.86 18.27 1.24
C ASP A 329 -7.24 17.38 2.33
N PRO A 330 -5.97 17.61 2.73
CA PRO A 330 -5.29 16.78 3.73
C PRO A 330 -6.03 16.72 5.08
N ALA A 331 -6.82 17.74 5.44
CA ALA A 331 -7.55 17.76 6.70
C ALA A 331 -8.66 16.69 6.76
N THR A 332 -9.12 16.22 5.59
CA THR A 332 -10.14 15.19 5.46
C THR A 332 -9.56 13.79 5.28
N VAL A 333 -8.23 13.63 5.25
CA VAL A 333 -7.54 12.34 5.18
C VAL A 333 -7.17 11.94 6.60
N ASN A 334 -8.02 11.15 7.25
CA ASN A 334 -7.86 10.74 8.64
C ASN A 334 -8.63 9.44 8.94
N ALA A 335 -8.51 8.93 10.17
CA ALA A 335 -9.08 7.64 10.56
C ALA A 335 -10.63 7.60 10.57
N ASP A 336 -11.32 8.74 10.54
CA ASP A 336 -12.79 8.78 10.45
C ASP A 336 -13.28 8.56 9.01
N THR A 337 -12.47 8.97 8.02
CA THR A 337 -12.83 8.96 6.60
C THR A 337 -12.13 7.86 5.80
N ILE A 338 -10.96 7.39 6.28
CA ILE A 338 -10.23 6.22 5.78
C ILE A 338 -10.00 5.27 6.96
N VAL A 339 -10.79 4.21 6.99
CA VAL A 339 -10.91 3.32 8.14
C VAL A 339 -10.26 2.00 7.82
N LEU A 340 -9.37 1.52 8.69
CA LEU A 340 -8.84 0.17 8.64
C LEU A 340 -9.46 -0.67 9.75
N ALA A 341 -9.85 -1.89 9.42
CA ALA A 341 -10.38 -2.87 10.35
C ALA A 341 -9.77 -4.24 10.08
N ARG A 342 -9.74 -5.09 11.10
CA ARG A 342 -9.34 -6.49 11.00
C ARG A 342 -10.46 -7.41 11.43
N THR A 343 -10.37 -8.68 11.10
CA THR A 343 -11.26 -9.72 11.66
C THR A 343 -10.65 -10.31 12.93
N VAL A 344 -11.38 -10.30 14.04
CA VAL A 344 -11.04 -10.97 15.31
C VAL A 344 -12.20 -11.89 15.69
N ASP A 345 -11.94 -13.18 15.90
CA ASP A 345 -12.95 -14.20 16.20
C ASP A 345 -14.15 -14.19 15.20
N GLY A 346 -13.88 -13.95 13.93
CA GLY A 346 -14.89 -13.84 12.86
C GLY A 346 -15.69 -12.53 12.84
N PHE A 347 -15.35 -11.53 13.65
CA PHE A 347 -16.01 -10.22 13.68
C PHE A 347 -15.06 -9.08 13.29
N PRO A 348 -15.54 -8.08 12.53
CA PRO A 348 -14.72 -6.91 12.19
C PRO A 348 -14.51 -6.00 13.41
N LYS A 349 -13.25 -5.66 13.69
CA LYS A 349 -12.79 -4.73 14.73
C LYS A 349 -11.96 -3.62 14.07
N VAL A 350 -12.36 -2.38 14.27
CA VAL A 350 -11.65 -1.20 13.74
C VAL A 350 -10.31 -1.04 14.46
N TYR A 351 -9.24 -0.80 13.71
CA TYR A 351 -7.97 -0.39 14.29
C TYR A 351 -8.11 1.01 14.91
N PRO A 352 -7.69 1.21 16.16
CA PRO A 352 -7.55 2.54 16.74
C PRO A 352 -6.69 3.46 15.85
N ALA A 353 -6.95 4.76 15.85
CA ALA A 353 -6.27 5.73 14.97
C ALA A 353 -4.75 5.82 15.23
N GLU A 354 -4.30 5.44 16.42
CA GLU A 354 -2.90 5.35 16.81
C GLU A 354 -2.17 4.10 16.28
N ARG A 355 -2.89 3.14 15.70
CA ARG A 355 -2.32 1.87 15.16
C ARG A 355 -1.86 1.98 13.71
N TYR A 356 -2.22 3.04 13.00
CA TYR A 356 -1.81 3.24 11.62
C TYR A 356 -1.74 4.72 11.26
N PHE A 357 -0.87 5.07 10.31
CA PHE A 357 -0.81 6.43 9.77
C PHE A 357 -1.57 6.52 8.45
N LEU A 358 -1.96 7.75 8.11
CA LEU A 358 -2.47 8.13 6.81
C LEU A 358 -1.74 9.41 6.39
N GLU A 359 -1.07 9.39 5.24
CA GLU A 359 -0.33 10.54 4.75
C GLU A 359 -0.65 10.79 3.27
N TYR A 360 -1.28 11.92 2.95
CA TYR A 360 -1.53 12.32 1.58
C TYR A 360 -0.26 12.87 0.92
N LYS A 361 0.23 12.17 -0.11
CA LYS A 361 1.35 12.57 -0.95
C LYS A 361 0.82 13.25 -2.21
N GLN A 362 0.67 14.58 -2.14
CA GLN A 362 0.06 15.36 -3.23
C GLN A 362 0.76 15.19 -4.58
N ASP A 363 2.09 15.09 -4.62
CA ASP A 363 2.86 14.96 -5.87
C ASP A 363 2.59 13.65 -6.61
N TRP A 364 2.14 12.61 -5.90
CA TRP A 364 1.84 11.30 -6.44
C TRP A 364 0.32 11.04 -6.50
N ASN A 365 -0.47 11.99 -6.00
CA ASN A 365 -1.91 11.91 -5.80
C ASN A 365 -2.37 10.59 -5.15
N LEU A 366 -1.72 10.21 -4.05
CA LEU A 366 -2.04 9.01 -3.29
C LEU A 366 -1.99 9.25 -1.79
N VAL A 367 -2.66 8.40 -1.02
CA VAL A 367 -2.52 8.34 0.43
C VAL A 367 -1.65 7.13 0.77
N ALA A 368 -0.51 7.37 1.40
CA ALA A 368 0.31 6.32 2.00
C ALA A 368 -0.31 5.93 3.36
N PHE A 369 -0.26 4.64 3.69
CA PHE A 369 -0.68 4.13 4.98
C PHE A 369 0.24 3.02 5.46
N GLY A 370 0.23 2.73 6.75
CA GLY A 370 1.03 1.65 7.31
C GLY A 370 0.90 1.58 8.83
N PRO A 371 1.42 0.52 9.44
CA PRO A 371 1.29 0.29 10.87
C PRO A 371 2.08 1.33 11.69
N LEU A 372 1.56 1.67 12.88
CA LEU A 372 2.20 2.50 13.89
C LEU A 372 2.25 1.77 15.24
N GLY A 373 3.36 1.95 15.96
CA GLY A 373 3.59 1.30 17.25
C GLY A 373 3.96 -0.18 17.10
N SER A 374 3.02 -1.01 16.64
CA SER A 374 3.28 -2.44 16.36
C SER A 374 2.82 -2.79 14.94
N PRO A 375 3.34 -3.89 14.37
CA PRO A 375 2.94 -4.39 13.05
C PRO A 375 1.43 -4.62 12.95
N PHE A 376 0.91 -4.67 11.72
CA PHE A 376 -0.41 -5.23 11.48
C PHE A 376 -0.45 -6.69 11.92
N ASP A 377 -1.62 -7.11 12.36
CA ASP A 377 -1.79 -8.42 12.96
C ASP A 377 -1.55 -9.52 11.92
N ALA A 378 -0.84 -10.57 12.32
CA ALA A 378 -0.45 -11.67 11.46
C ALA A 378 -1.57 -12.71 11.39
N ASN A 379 -1.63 -13.45 10.29
CA ASN A 379 -2.38 -14.70 10.32
C ASN A 379 -1.78 -15.61 11.38
N GLU A 380 -2.56 -15.92 12.41
CA GLU A 380 -2.15 -16.92 13.37
C GLU A 380 -2.22 -18.28 12.68
N VAL A 381 -1.07 -18.90 12.39
CA VAL A 381 -1.06 -20.26 11.80
C VAL A 381 -1.72 -21.26 12.75
N PHE A 382 -1.75 -20.99 14.05
CA PHE A 382 -2.31 -21.89 15.06
C PHE A 382 -3.03 -21.16 16.21
N GLY A 383 -3.69 -20.03 15.92
CA GLY A 383 -4.81 -19.54 16.72
C GLY A 383 -5.92 -20.58 16.76
N GLY A 384 -6.78 -20.57 17.77
CA GLY A 384 -7.71 -21.67 18.12
C GLY A 384 -8.64 -22.21 17.02
N ASN A 385 -8.62 -21.64 15.82
CA ASN A 385 -9.31 -22.14 14.64
C ASN A 385 -8.49 -21.88 13.34
N PRO A 386 -8.05 -22.90 12.59
CA PRO A 386 -7.41 -22.73 11.28
C PRO A 386 -8.33 -22.14 10.19
N ASP A 387 -9.60 -21.87 10.51
CA ASP A 387 -10.52 -21.11 9.66
C ASP A 387 -10.53 -19.58 9.98
N ASP A 388 -9.83 -19.12 11.02
CA ASP A 388 -9.69 -17.69 11.37
C ASP A 388 -8.52 -17.05 10.61
N ASN A 389 -8.68 -16.86 9.30
CA ASN A 389 -7.77 -15.99 8.54
C ASN A 389 -8.02 -14.54 8.97
N GLU A 390 -7.01 -13.89 9.56
CA GLU A 390 -7.08 -12.46 9.86
C GLU A 390 -6.98 -11.66 8.56
N VAL A 391 -8.12 -11.13 8.12
CA VAL A 391 -8.18 -10.23 6.97
C VAL A 391 -8.19 -8.81 7.48
N THR A 392 -7.21 -8.02 7.05
CA THR A 392 -7.26 -6.57 7.20
C THR A 392 -8.00 -5.97 6.01
N ALA A 393 -8.87 -5.01 6.27
CA ALA A 393 -9.65 -4.34 5.26
C ALA A 393 -9.75 -2.85 5.50
N GLY A 394 -9.86 -2.10 4.41
CA GLY A 394 -9.97 -0.65 4.40
C GLY A 394 -11.21 -0.15 3.69
N ILE A 395 -11.76 0.96 4.18
CA ILE A 395 -12.86 1.71 3.57
C ILE A 395 -12.40 3.16 3.38
N ILE A 396 -12.46 3.67 2.15
CA ILE A 396 -12.41 5.12 1.87
C ILE A 396 -13.84 5.60 1.73
N THR A 397 -14.23 6.55 2.56
CA THR A 397 -15.56 7.17 2.51
C THR A 397 -15.59 8.40 1.59
N THR A 398 -16.79 8.83 1.21
CA THR A 398 -17.03 10.13 0.55
C THR A 398 -16.81 11.32 1.49
N GLY A 399 -16.52 11.06 2.77
CA GLY A 399 -16.07 12.07 3.73
C GLY A 399 -14.68 12.62 3.44
N VAL A 400 -13.84 11.90 2.67
CA VAL A 400 -12.63 12.46 2.06
C VAL A 400 -13.05 13.47 1.01
N LYS A 401 -12.43 14.65 1.01
CA LYS A 401 -12.75 15.74 0.09
C LYS A 401 -11.56 16.18 -0.73
N ASP A 402 -11.84 16.81 -1.85
CA ASP A 402 -10.86 17.56 -2.62
C ASP A 402 -10.61 18.96 -2.02
N ILE A 403 -9.59 19.66 -2.52
CA ILE A 403 -9.25 21.03 -2.13
C ILE A 403 -10.36 22.07 -2.43
N ASN A 404 -11.37 21.70 -3.22
CA ASN A 404 -12.54 22.53 -3.52
C ASN A 404 -13.71 22.23 -2.56
N GLY A 405 -13.55 21.29 -1.63
CA GLY A 405 -14.56 20.85 -0.68
C GLY A 405 -15.57 19.86 -1.25
N LEU A 406 -15.33 19.31 -2.44
CA LEU A 406 -16.16 18.29 -3.07
C LEU A 406 -15.81 16.90 -2.53
N GLU A 407 -16.81 16.04 -2.38
CA GLU A 407 -16.61 14.65 -1.96
C GLU A 407 -15.83 13.85 -2.99
N VAL A 408 -14.89 13.04 -2.54
CA VAL A 408 -14.22 12.05 -3.39
C VAL A 408 -15.25 11.07 -3.96
N LYS A 409 -15.11 10.78 -5.25
CA LYS A 409 -15.96 9.88 -6.01
C LYS A 409 -15.31 8.51 -6.18
N PRO A 410 -16.08 7.43 -6.25
CA PRO A 410 -15.58 6.12 -6.67
C PRO A 410 -15.23 6.12 -8.17
N SER A 411 -14.27 5.29 -8.58
CA SER A 411 -14.14 4.88 -9.98
C SER A 411 -15.39 4.15 -10.46
N GLU A 412 -15.68 4.23 -11.76
CA GLU A 412 -16.86 3.62 -12.41
C GLU A 412 -16.99 2.12 -12.09
N ALA A 413 -15.90 1.36 -12.21
CA ALA A 413 -15.89 -0.07 -11.90
C ALA A 413 -16.35 -0.34 -10.44
N PHE A 414 -15.91 0.49 -9.50
CA PHE A 414 -16.24 0.32 -8.09
C PHE A 414 -17.72 0.59 -7.79
N ILE A 415 -18.42 1.40 -8.59
CA ILE A 415 -19.88 1.58 -8.49
C ILE A 415 -20.61 0.26 -8.66
N PHE A 416 -20.17 -0.55 -9.61
CA PHE A 416 -20.75 -1.87 -9.85
C PHE A 416 -20.39 -2.85 -8.74
N LEU A 417 -19.13 -2.85 -8.26
CA LEU A 417 -18.71 -3.68 -7.13
C LEU A 417 -19.49 -3.38 -5.84
N ARG A 418 -19.80 -2.11 -5.56
CA ARG A 418 -20.57 -1.74 -4.36
C ARG A 418 -22.08 -1.91 -4.52
N SER A 419 -22.60 -2.13 -5.74
CA SER A 419 -24.05 -2.24 -5.97
C SER A 419 -24.67 -3.40 -5.18
N GLN A 420 -25.89 -3.18 -4.69
CA GLN A 420 -26.71 -4.22 -4.07
C GLN A 420 -27.47 -5.06 -5.10
N HIS A 421 -27.49 -4.61 -6.36
CA HIS A 421 -28.23 -5.23 -7.44
C HIS A 421 -27.29 -6.01 -8.37
N PRO A 422 -27.74 -7.11 -8.99
CA PRO A 422 -26.94 -7.84 -9.96
C PRO A 422 -26.56 -6.96 -11.18
N ILE A 423 -25.34 -7.16 -11.69
CA ILE A 423 -24.84 -6.49 -12.89
C ILE A 423 -25.14 -7.29 -14.16
N ALA A 424 -25.20 -8.62 -14.05
CA ALA A 424 -25.60 -9.54 -15.10
C ALA A 424 -26.73 -10.46 -14.60
N ASP A 425 -27.57 -10.94 -15.52
CA ASP A 425 -28.56 -11.96 -15.22
C ASP A 425 -27.97 -13.40 -15.25
N ASP A 426 -28.81 -14.37 -14.90
CA ASP A 426 -28.43 -15.80 -14.85
C ASP A 426 -28.02 -16.36 -16.24
N ASP A 427 -28.43 -15.72 -17.33
CA ASP A 427 -28.09 -16.08 -18.71
C ASP A 427 -26.82 -15.36 -19.22
N GLY A 428 -26.19 -14.55 -18.36
CA GLY A 428 -24.97 -13.79 -18.66
C GLY A 428 -25.22 -12.53 -19.49
N LYS A 429 -26.45 -12.00 -19.50
CA LYS A 429 -26.78 -10.73 -20.16
C LYS A 429 -26.56 -9.55 -19.23
N SER A 430 -25.99 -8.48 -19.78
CA SER A 430 -25.79 -7.25 -19.04
C SER A 430 -27.13 -6.62 -18.61
N LEU A 431 -27.23 -6.26 -17.34
CA LEU A 431 -28.33 -5.47 -16.78
C LEU A 431 -28.01 -3.97 -16.74
N VAL A 432 -26.83 -3.58 -17.24
CA VAL A 432 -26.36 -2.19 -17.33
C VAL A 432 -26.07 -1.86 -18.79
N LYS A 433 -26.76 -0.85 -19.31
CA LYS A 433 -26.72 -0.43 -20.72
C LYS A 433 -25.32 -0.06 -21.20
N GLU A 434 -24.50 0.49 -20.32
CA GLU A 434 -23.14 0.93 -20.62
C GLU A 434 -22.11 -0.21 -20.67
N LEU A 435 -22.48 -1.44 -20.28
CA LEU A 435 -21.60 -2.59 -20.22
C LEU A 435 -21.99 -3.66 -21.23
N ASP A 436 -21.00 -4.27 -21.88
CA ASP A 436 -21.21 -5.50 -22.62
C ASP A 436 -21.40 -6.71 -21.68
N ASP A 437 -21.96 -7.80 -22.23
CA ASP A 437 -22.27 -9.03 -21.50
C ASP A 437 -21.02 -9.60 -20.78
N ALA A 438 -19.85 -9.58 -21.42
CA ALA A 438 -18.63 -10.17 -20.87
C ALA A 438 -18.11 -9.38 -19.66
N THR A 439 -18.12 -8.05 -19.77
CA THR A 439 -17.70 -7.12 -18.72
C THR A 439 -18.67 -7.16 -17.54
N ALA A 440 -19.98 -7.23 -17.82
CA ALA A 440 -21.01 -7.35 -16.79
C ALA A 440 -20.85 -8.63 -15.96
N VAL A 441 -20.58 -9.77 -16.60
CA VAL A 441 -20.33 -11.05 -15.91
C VAL A 441 -19.06 -10.99 -15.04
N ALA A 442 -17.99 -10.37 -15.55
CA ALA A 442 -16.76 -10.20 -14.78
C ALA A 442 -16.98 -9.31 -13.54
N LEU A 443 -17.69 -8.19 -13.68
CA LEU A 443 -18.02 -7.29 -12.58
C LEU A 443 -18.98 -7.93 -11.58
N GLU A 444 -19.95 -8.75 -12.02
CA GLU A 444 -20.83 -9.48 -11.12
C GLU A 444 -20.06 -10.48 -10.25
N SER A 445 -19.09 -11.18 -10.83
CA SER A 445 -18.21 -12.09 -10.09
C SER A 445 -17.40 -11.33 -9.02
N ALA A 446 -16.84 -10.17 -9.36
CA ALA A 446 -16.11 -9.32 -8.42
C ALA A 446 -17.02 -8.75 -7.31
N ARG A 447 -18.24 -8.30 -7.67
CA ARG A 447 -19.25 -7.78 -6.74
C ARG A 447 -19.63 -8.83 -5.68
N LEU A 448 -19.79 -10.08 -6.08
CA LEU A 448 -20.09 -11.19 -5.17
C LEU A 448 -18.93 -11.46 -4.20
N SER A 449 -17.68 -11.44 -4.67
CA SER A 449 -16.50 -11.59 -3.80
C SER A 449 -16.39 -10.47 -2.77
N TYR A 450 -16.75 -9.24 -3.15
CA TYR A 450 -16.72 -8.07 -2.26
C TYR A 450 -17.93 -7.96 -1.32
N ALA A 451 -18.97 -8.79 -1.51
CA ALA A 451 -20.21 -8.65 -0.75
C ALA A 451 -20.00 -8.76 0.76
N GLN A 452 -19.09 -9.64 1.21
CA GLN A 452 -18.77 -9.82 2.62
C GLN A 452 -18.12 -8.57 3.24
N LEU A 453 -17.28 -7.86 2.49
CA LEU A 453 -16.62 -6.63 2.94
C LEU A 453 -17.65 -5.54 3.28
N PHE A 454 -18.69 -5.39 2.46
CA PHE A 454 -19.76 -4.42 2.74
C PHE A 454 -20.69 -4.86 3.89
N VAL A 455 -20.85 -6.17 4.12
CA VAL A 455 -21.56 -6.67 5.31
C VAL A 455 -20.74 -6.39 6.57
N ALA A 456 -19.42 -6.58 6.52
CA ALA A 456 -18.53 -6.22 7.61
C ALA A 456 -18.55 -4.71 7.88
N GLY A 457 -18.53 -3.87 6.84
CA GLY A 457 -18.67 -2.42 6.92
C GLY A 457 -19.92 -1.98 7.71
N LEU A 458 -21.06 -2.65 7.52
CA LEU A 458 -22.28 -2.39 8.28
C LEU A 458 -22.09 -2.59 9.80
N VAL A 459 -21.34 -3.62 10.21
CA VAL A 459 -21.10 -3.93 11.63
C VAL A 459 -20.29 -2.84 12.32
N ILE A 460 -19.34 -2.23 11.60
CA ILE A 460 -18.46 -1.17 12.12
C ILE A 460 -18.97 0.26 11.84
N GLY A 461 -20.22 0.41 11.38
CA GLY A 461 -20.88 1.72 11.24
C GLY A 461 -20.88 2.32 9.83
N TYR A 462 -20.32 1.63 8.83
CA TYR A 462 -20.23 2.05 7.43
C TYR A 462 -21.22 1.28 6.54
N GLY A 463 -22.50 1.29 6.93
CA GLY A 463 -23.56 0.49 6.31
C GLY A 463 -24.17 1.07 5.03
N ASP A 464 -24.09 2.39 4.82
CA ASP A 464 -24.55 3.02 3.58
C ASP A 464 -23.45 2.93 2.52
N ARG A 465 -23.62 2.00 1.58
CA ARG A 465 -22.66 1.79 0.48
C ARG A 465 -22.48 3.02 -0.40
N LYS A 466 -23.42 3.98 -0.41
CA LYS A 466 -23.30 5.22 -1.18
C LYS A 466 -22.21 6.14 -0.62
N GLU A 467 -21.95 6.06 0.67
CA GLU A 467 -20.90 6.82 1.37
C GLU A 467 -19.51 6.17 1.23
N ILE A 468 -19.39 5.02 0.55
CA ILE A 468 -18.12 4.32 0.34
C ILE A 468 -17.57 4.63 -1.06
N ALA A 469 -16.49 5.40 -1.14
CA ALA A 469 -15.81 5.74 -2.38
C ALA A 469 -14.87 4.62 -2.86
N ASN A 470 -14.28 3.84 -1.96
CA ASN A 470 -13.50 2.66 -2.31
C ASN A 470 -13.40 1.72 -1.09
N ALA A 471 -13.09 0.46 -1.32
CA ALA A 471 -12.81 -0.50 -0.29
C ALA A 471 -11.81 -1.53 -0.79
N TRP A 472 -10.94 -2.01 0.09
CA TRP A 472 -9.96 -3.03 -0.23
C TRP A 472 -9.78 -3.97 0.96
N ALA A 473 -9.26 -5.15 0.69
CA ALA A 473 -8.90 -6.11 1.71
C ALA A 473 -7.54 -6.71 1.35
N PHE A 474 -6.83 -7.17 2.36
CA PHE A 474 -5.61 -7.93 2.21
C PHE A 474 -5.42 -8.85 3.43
N GLN A 475 -4.99 -10.06 3.15
CA GLN A 475 -4.55 -11.03 4.13
C GLN A 475 -3.06 -10.82 4.41
N THR A 476 -2.69 -10.68 5.68
CA THR A 476 -1.28 -10.53 6.08
C THR A 476 -0.56 -11.88 6.06
N ASP A 477 0.77 -11.88 5.98
CA ASP A 477 1.60 -13.08 6.05
C ASP A 477 1.75 -13.57 7.50
N ASN A 478 2.29 -14.79 7.68
CA ASN A 478 2.88 -15.18 8.97
C ASN A 478 4.39 -15.10 8.87
N SER A 479 4.93 -13.89 8.90
CA SER A 479 6.34 -13.66 8.66
C SER A 479 7.27 -14.20 9.75
N THR A 480 6.78 -14.52 10.97
CA THR A 480 7.63 -15.13 12.00
C THR A 480 8.00 -16.59 11.71
N ASP A 481 7.19 -17.29 10.90
CA ASP A 481 7.30 -18.72 10.65
C ASP A 481 8.64 -19.11 10.00
N GLU A 482 9.17 -18.28 9.10
CA GLU A 482 10.36 -18.63 8.35
C GLU A 482 11.58 -18.81 9.27
N GLN A 483 11.77 -17.86 10.21
CA GLN A 483 12.82 -17.95 11.23
C GLN A 483 12.58 -19.15 12.17
N GLN A 484 11.35 -19.33 12.66
CA GLN A 484 11.04 -20.42 13.59
C GLN A 484 11.26 -21.80 12.96
N LYS A 485 10.78 -22.01 11.72
CA LYS A 485 10.94 -23.26 10.98
C LYS A 485 12.40 -23.54 10.66
N LEU A 486 13.16 -22.54 10.21
CA LEU A 486 14.58 -22.74 9.90
C LEU A 486 15.39 -23.07 11.16
N SER A 487 15.16 -22.35 12.26
CA SER A 487 15.79 -22.65 13.56
C SER A 487 15.42 -24.03 14.09
N ALA A 488 14.15 -24.42 14.03
CA ALA A 488 13.68 -25.75 14.44
C ALA A 488 14.32 -26.87 13.62
N ARG A 489 14.41 -26.67 12.30
CA ARG A 489 15.05 -27.63 11.38
C ARG A 489 16.55 -27.76 11.67
N GLY A 490 17.27 -26.65 11.81
CA GLY A 490 18.70 -26.65 12.15
C GLY A 490 18.97 -27.32 13.50
N LYS A 491 18.20 -27.00 14.54
CA LYS A 491 18.30 -27.61 15.87
C LYS A 491 18.09 -29.13 15.81
N ALA A 492 17.03 -29.59 15.13
CA ALA A 492 16.70 -31.01 15.03
C ALA A 492 17.73 -31.82 14.25
N LEU A 493 18.28 -31.26 13.16
CA LEU A 493 19.35 -31.89 12.38
C LEU A 493 20.64 -32.02 13.19
N ALA A 494 21.06 -30.95 13.88
CA ALA A 494 22.23 -30.98 14.76
C ALA A 494 22.12 -32.09 15.83
N LEU A 495 20.92 -32.31 16.37
CA LEU A 495 20.64 -33.30 17.41
C LEU A 495 20.58 -34.77 16.93
N GLU A 496 20.60 -35.05 15.62
CA GLU A 496 20.62 -36.44 15.12
C GLU A 496 21.82 -37.24 15.64
N GLY A 497 22.94 -36.54 15.93
CA GLY A 497 24.16 -37.11 16.52
C GLY A 497 24.13 -37.32 18.03
N GLY A 498 23.09 -36.86 18.73
CA GLY A 498 22.98 -36.82 20.19
C GLY A 498 23.18 -35.42 20.78
N ALA A 499 23.53 -35.37 22.06
CA ALA A 499 23.77 -34.10 22.78
C ALA A 499 24.89 -33.29 22.13
N LEU A 500 24.71 -31.98 22.03
CA LEU A 500 25.62 -31.07 21.36
C LEU A 500 26.75 -30.63 22.30
N SER A 501 27.95 -30.43 21.76
CA SER A 501 29.09 -29.95 22.54
C SER A 501 29.95 -28.96 21.77
N ALA A 502 30.59 -28.05 22.50
CA ALA A 502 31.70 -27.29 21.97
C ALA A 502 32.94 -28.20 21.82
N GLN A 503 33.85 -27.79 20.95
CA GLN A 503 35.11 -28.43 20.64
C GLN A 503 36.22 -27.41 20.88
N GLY A 504 37.27 -27.84 21.57
CA GLY A 504 38.39 -26.99 21.96
C GLY A 504 39.35 -27.80 22.82
N ASN A 505 40.55 -27.28 23.04
CA ASN A 505 41.52 -27.91 23.93
C ASN A 505 41.59 -27.12 25.23
N VAL A 506 41.34 -27.80 26.36
CA VAL A 506 41.40 -27.21 27.71
C VAL A 506 42.77 -26.59 28.00
N ALA A 507 43.84 -27.05 27.35
CA ALA A 507 45.17 -26.45 27.50
C ALA A 507 45.27 -25.02 26.93
N ASP A 508 44.31 -24.60 26.09
CA ASP A 508 44.23 -23.25 25.52
C ASP A 508 43.37 -22.30 26.38
N VAL A 509 42.86 -22.76 27.53
CA VAL A 509 42.23 -21.91 28.54
C VAL A 509 43.31 -21.03 29.17
N GLU A 510 43.10 -19.72 29.13
CA GLU A 510 44.01 -18.72 29.66
C GLU A 510 43.36 -17.88 30.76
N THR A 511 44.16 -17.41 31.71
CA THR A 511 43.77 -16.26 32.52
C THR A 511 44.03 -15.00 31.70
N PRO A 512 43.04 -14.10 31.53
CA PRO A 512 43.24 -12.87 30.79
C PRO A 512 44.41 -12.03 31.33
N PRO A 513 45.16 -11.33 30.47
CA PRO A 513 46.29 -10.53 30.91
C PRO A 513 45.85 -9.37 31.83
N THR A 514 46.49 -9.26 33.00
CA THR A 514 46.28 -8.14 33.94
C THR A 514 46.43 -6.78 33.24
N GLY A 515 45.42 -5.92 33.37
CA GLY A 515 45.40 -4.56 32.80
C GLY A 515 44.78 -4.44 31.41
N ALA A 516 44.24 -5.53 30.83
CA ALA A 516 43.55 -5.52 29.53
C ALA A 516 42.03 -5.25 29.62
N GLY A 517 41.54 -4.69 30.72
CA GLY A 517 40.10 -4.47 30.94
C GLY A 517 39.32 -5.70 31.41
N PHE A 518 40.01 -6.80 31.76
CA PHE A 518 39.44 -8.06 32.25
C PHE A 518 39.85 -8.33 33.70
N ALA A 519 39.49 -7.44 34.62
CA ALA A 519 39.87 -7.54 36.03
C ALA A 519 39.08 -8.60 36.80
N ASN A 520 37.91 -9.01 36.30
CA ASN A 520 36.96 -9.87 37.00
C ASN A 520 36.87 -11.28 36.41
N ILE A 521 37.65 -11.58 35.36
CA ILE A 521 37.61 -12.87 34.64
C ILE A 521 38.80 -13.73 35.08
N GLY A 522 38.52 -14.96 35.54
CA GLY A 522 39.55 -15.92 35.98
C GLY A 522 40.01 -16.86 34.87
N MET A 523 39.10 -17.22 33.96
CA MET A 523 39.35 -18.15 32.86
C MET A 523 38.70 -17.64 31.57
N MET A 524 39.40 -17.82 30.45
CA MET A 524 38.92 -17.46 29.12
C MET A 524 39.38 -18.51 28.11
N GLN A 525 38.44 -18.99 27.29
CA GLN A 525 38.67 -19.95 26.21
C GLN A 525 38.32 -19.27 24.89
N LYS A 526 39.32 -18.95 24.05
CA LYS A 526 39.14 -18.26 22.74
C LYS A 526 39.25 -19.18 21.53
N GLN A 527 39.72 -20.40 21.75
CA GLN A 527 40.00 -21.41 20.71
C GLN A 527 39.00 -22.57 20.79
N ALA A 528 37.73 -22.23 21.05
CA ALA A 528 36.63 -23.17 20.99
C ALA A 528 35.71 -22.87 19.79
N SER A 529 34.97 -23.88 19.37
CA SER A 529 33.92 -23.79 18.35
C SER A 529 32.83 -24.82 18.59
N PHE A 530 31.62 -24.60 18.09
CA PHE A 530 30.59 -25.64 17.98
C PHE A 530 30.20 -25.87 16.52
N LYS A 531 29.53 -26.99 16.25
CA LYS A 531 29.01 -27.30 14.90
C LYS A 531 27.60 -26.73 14.74
N THR A 532 27.38 -25.96 13.70
CA THR A 532 26.07 -25.47 13.27
C THR A 532 25.64 -26.12 11.95
N GLU A 533 24.34 -26.08 11.67
CA GLU A 533 23.77 -26.40 10.35
C GLU A 533 23.74 -25.14 9.49
N PHE A 534 24.56 -25.10 8.45
CA PHE A 534 24.72 -23.93 7.58
C PHE A 534 23.87 -24.05 6.32
N PHE A 535 22.88 -23.18 6.21
CA PHE A 535 21.88 -23.14 5.13
C PHE A 535 22.20 -22.12 4.03
N LEU A 536 23.12 -21.17 4.20
CA LEU A 536 23.37 -20.19 3.13
C LEU A 536 24.02 -20.87 1.92
N ASP A 537 23.46 -20.66 0.71
CA ASP A 537 24.03 -21.20 -0.53
C ASP A 537 25.15 -20.28 -1.06
N PRO A 538 26.43 -20.69 -1.01
CA PRO A 538 27.53 -19.86 -1.50
C PRO A 538 27.53 -19.68 -3.03
N THR A 539 26.73 -20.46 -3.76
CA THR A 539 26.61 -20.41 -5.22
C THR A 539 25.38 -19.62 -5.70
N ASN A 540 24.42 -19.37 -4.81
CA ASN A 540 23.20 -18.62 -5.09
C ASN A 540 22.96 -17.57 -3.99
N PRO A 541 23.21 -16.28 -4.25
CA PRO A 541 23.04 -15.23 -3.25
C PRO A 541 21.58 -15.00 -2.83
N PHE A 542 20.60 -15.67 -3.45
CA PHE A 542 19.18 -15.63 -3.08
C PHE A 542 18.74 -16.89 -2.34
N GLY A 543 19.54 -17.96 -2.36
CA GLY A 543 19.11 -19.31 -1.98
C GLY A 543 19.51 -19.72 -0.57
N LEU A 544 18.67 -20.56 0.02
CA LEU A 544 19.04 -21.44 1.12
C LEU A 544 19.23 -22.87 0.57
N LEU A 545 20.19 -23.60 1.14
CA LEU A 545 20.45 -25.00 0.86
C LEU A 545 19.31 -25.85 1.41
N GLU A 546 18.76 -26.71 0.56
CA GLU A 546 17.77 -27.70 1.00
C GLU A 546 18.40 -28.69 1.98
N ALA A 547 19.63 -29.13 1.72
CA ALA A 547 20.44 -29.92 2.65
C ALA A 547 21.58 -29.05 3.19
N PRO A 548 21.53 -28.63 4.48
CA PRO A 548 22.57 -27.81 5.06
C PRO A 548 23.90 -28.55 5.14
N VAL A 549 24.97 -27.79 5.39
CA VAL A 549 26.30 -28.34 5.64
C VAL A 549 26.76 -28.00 7.06
N GLU A 550 27.40 -28.95 7.73
CA GLU A 550 28.01 -28.67 9.02
C GLU A 550 29.13 -27.61 8.89
N GLN A 551 29.09 -26.56 9.70
CA GLN A 551 30.11 -25.52 9.77
C GLN A 551 30.58 -25.30 11.21
N ASP A 552 31.87 -25.05 11.40
CA ASP A 552 32.40 -24.61 12.69
C ASP A 552 32.07 -23.13 12.94
N VAL A 553 31.40 -22.86 14.05
CA VAL A 553 31.17 -21.50 14.57
C VAL A 553 32.09 -21.29 15.76
N ALA A 554 33.05 -20.39 15.60
CA ALA A 554 34.02 -20.11 16.64
C ALA A 554 33.38 -19.30 17.78
N ILE A 555 33.75 -19.65 19.01
CA ILE A 555 33.23 -19.06 20.24
C ILE A 555 34.34 -18.61 21.17
N THR A 556 34.03 -17.63 22.01
CA THR A 556 34.86 -17.23 23.15
C THR A 556 34.04 -17.36 24.42
N VAL A 557 34.51 -18.17 25.38
CA VAL A 557 33.87 -18.38 26.69
C VAL A 557 34.69 -17.69 27.78
N SER A 558 34.04 -16.97 28.68
CA SER A 558 34.67 -16.29 29.81
C SER A 558 34.00 -16.68 31.13
N VAL A 559 34.78 -17.05 32.14
CA VAL A 559 34.32 -17.47 33.46
C VAL A 559 34.82 -16.49 34.53
N PRO A 560 33.97 -16.06 35.48
CA PRO A 560 34.37 -15.17 36.57
C PRO A 560 35.57 -15.68 37.36
N ASP A 561 36.32 -14.76 37.97
CA ASP A 561 37.39 -15.11 38.90
C ASP A 561 36.81 -15.85 40.11
N THR A 562 37.08 -17.15 40.17
CA THR A 562 36.57 -18.06 41.20
C THR A 562 37.18 -17.81 42.59
N THR A 563 38.19 -16.94 42.69
CA THR A 563 38.70 -16.45 43.98
C THR A 563 37.81 -15.36 44.58
N VAL A 564 37.01 -14.68 43.75
CA VAL A 564 36.04 -13.65 44.15
C VAL A 564 34.62 -14.21 44.14
N CYS A 565 34.25 -14.88 43.05
CA CYS A 565 32.95 -15.50 42.84
C CYS A 565 33.03 -16.99 43.23
N THR A 566 32.71 -17.33 44.48
CA THR A 566 32.91 -18.70 45.00
C THR A 566 31.71 -19.63 44.83
N ASP A 567 30.54 -19.08 44.48
CA ASP A 567 29.26 -19.77 44.48
C ASP A 567 28.84 -20.16 43.04
N GLY A 568 29.63 -21.00 42.39
CA GLY A 568 29.30 -21.63 41.10
C GLY A 568 28.35 -22.83 41.25
N PRO A 569 27.83 -23.39 40.14
CA PRO A 569 28.03 -22.98 38.75
C PRO A 569 27.44 -21.59 38.44
N PHE A 570 27.95 -20.92 37.40
CA PHE A 570 27.61 -19.52 37.09
C PHE A 570 26.56 -19.42 35.97
N PRO A 571 25.52 -18.58 36.13
CA PRO A 571 24.62 -18.24 35.02
C PRO A 571 25.42 -17.73 33.82
N VAL A 572 24.99 -18.08 32.61
CA VAL A 572 25.74 -17.80 31.38
C VAL A 572 24.97 -16.85 30.46
N ILE A 573 25.69 -15.84 29.96
CA ILE A 573 25.13 -14.84 29.05
C ILE A 573 25.69 -15.04 27.65
N ILE A 574 24.80 -15.23 26.67
CA ILE A 574 25.15 -15.20 25.24
C ILE A 574 25.36 -13.74 24.82
N LEU A 575 26.50 -13.44 24.20
CA LEU A 575 26.89 -12.09 23.78
C LEU A 575 26.80 -11.92 22.24
N GLY A 576 25.99 -10.98 21.78
CA GLY A 576 25.87 -10.58 20.38
C GLY A 576 26.71 -9.36 20.02
N HIS A 577 27.51 -9.43 18.95
CA HIS A 577 28.36 -8.33 18.48
C HIS A 577 27.66 -7.41 17.46
N GLY A 578 28.16 -6.18 17.31
CA GLY A 578 27.70 -5.25 16.27
C GLY A 578 28.19 -5.61 14.87
N LEU A 579 27.60 -4.99 13.84
CA LEU A 579 27.98 -5.17 12.44
C LEU A 579 29.45 -4.77 12.22
N GLY A 580 30.20 -5.57 11.46
CA GLY A 580 31.64 -5.38 11.24
C GLY A 580 32.53 -5.76 12.42
N GLY A 581 31.93 -6.17 13.55
CA GLY A 581 32.60 -6.72 14.72
C GLY A 581 32.83 -8.24 14.62
N ASN A 582 33.09 -8.84 15.78
CA ASN A 582 33.29 -10.28 15.95
C ASN A 582 33.06 -10.66 17.43
N ARG A 583 33.16 -11.95 17.76
CA ARG A 583 32.99 -12.46 19.14
C ARG A 583 33.89 -11.78 20.17
N ASP A 584 35.13 -11.46 19.81
CA ASP A 584 36.07 -10.79 20.73
C ASP A 584 35.60 -9.39 21.09
N LYS A 585 34.99 -8.67 20.14
CA LYS A 585 34.38 -7.36 20.41
C LYS A 585 33.20 -7.42 21.37
N ALA A 586 32.37 -8.47 21.31
CA ALA A 586 31.31 -8.63 22.30
C ALA A 586 31.89 -8.91 23.70
N VAL A 587 32.93 -9.74 23.79
CA VAL A 587 33.64 -10.04 25.04
C VAL A 587 34.28 -8.78 25.63
N ASP A 588 34.98 -7.98 24.82
CA ASP A 588 35.60 -6.72 25.23
C ASP A 588 34.59 -5.74 25.85
N ILE A 589 33.34 -5.74 25.37
CA ILE A 589 32.29 -4.81 25.83
C ILE A 589 31.65 -5.29 27.14
N PHE A 590 31.26 -6.56 27.21
CA PHE A 590 30.35 -7.04 28.25
C PHE A 590 30.99 -7.93 29.32
N ALA A 591 31.94 -8.79 28.95
CA ALA A 591 32.30 -9.95 29.78
C ALA A 591 32.84 -9.58 31.16
N ASP A 592 33.67 -8.52 31.26
CA ASP A 592 34.24 -8.11 32.55
C ASP A 592 33.19 -7.55 33.51
N ALA A 593 32.23 -6.77 33.00
CA ALA A 593 31.15 -6.20 33.82
C ALA A 593 30.19 -7.27 34.31
N LEU A 594 29.91 -8.30 33.50
CA LEU A 594 29.08 -9.45 33.87
C LEU A 594 29.78 -10.35 34.91
N ALA A 595 31.10 -10.49 34.81
CA ALA A 595 31.89 -11.30 35.73
C ALA A 595 32.12 -10.63 37.10
N ALA A 596 32.00 -9.30 37.19
CA ALA A 596 32.21 -8.55 38.42
C ALA A 596 31.28 -8.99 39.56
N ALA A 597 31.79 -9.02 40.79
CA ALA A 597 30.96 -9.20 41.97
C ALA A 597 30.05 -7.97 42.17
N PRO A 598 28.76 -8.14 42.54
CA PRO A 598 28.13 -9.39 42.97
C PRO A 598 27.44 -10.19 41.84
N TYR A 599 27.61 -9.83 40.57
CA TYR A 599 26.87 -10.46 39.46
C TYR A 599 27.36 -11.88 39.18
N CYS A 600 28.69 -12.07 39.08
CA CYS A 600 29.33 -13.37 38.93
C CYS A 600 28.69 -14.24 37.84
N MET A 601 28.59 -13.74 36.61
CA MET A 601 28.03 -14.46 35.46
C MET A 601 29.12 -14.82 34.46
N ALA A 602 29.04 -16.03 33.91
CA ALA A 602 29.83 -16.44 32.76
C ALA A 602 29.28 -15.83 31.48
N SER A 603 30.07 -15.86 30.41
CA SER A 603 29.61 -15.40 29.10
C SER A 603 30.18 -16.21 27.95
N VAL A 604 29.43 -16.29 26.86
CA VAL A 604 29.85 -16.91 25.60
C VAL A 604 29.48 -16.02 24.43
N ALA A 605 30.44 -15.74 23.55
CA ALA A 605 30.24 -14.96 22.33
C ALA A 605 30.54 -15.82 21.11
N MET A 606 29.80 -15.62 20.00
CA MET A 606 30.04 -16.30 18.73
C MET A 606 30.18 -15.31 17.58
N ASP A 607 30.78 -15.75 16.47
CA ASP A 607 30.81 -14.97 15.23
C ASP A 607 29.55 -15.21 14.41
N PHE A 608 28.79 -14.15 14.13
CA PHE A 608 27.65 -14.19 13.21
C PHE A 608 28.09 -14.56 11.79
N PRO A 609 27.15 -14.98 10.91
CA PRO A 609 27.45 -15.22 9.50
C PRO A 609 28.18 -14.02 8.89
N LEU A 610 29.15 -14.31 8.01
CA LEU A 610 29.96 -13.30 7.32
C LEU A 610 30.82 -12.39 8.24
N HIS A 611 30.99 -12.75 9.52
CA HIS A 611 31.87 -12.06 10.47
C HIS A 611 32.99 -12.96 10.99
N GLY A 612 34.00 -12.34 11.62
CA GLY A 612 35.14 -13.08 12.17
C GLY A 612 35.79 -14.00 11.13
N PRO A 613 36.13 -15.25 11.49
CA PRO A 613 36.66 -16.24 10.55
C PRO A 613 35.67 -16.69 9.45
N ARG A 614 34.38 -16.35 9.57
CA ARG A 614 33.32 -16.68 8.59
C ARG A 614 33.16 -15.61 7.51
N ALA A 615 33.90 -14.51 7.60
CA ALA A 615 33.85 -13.43 6.62
C ALA A 615 34.22 -13.90 5.21
N VAL A 616 33.40 -13.52 4.23
CA VAL A 616 33.69 -13.73 2.81
C VAL A 616 34.08 -12.37 2.21
N PRO A 617 35.21 -12.27 1.48
CA PRO A 617 35.62 -11.02 0.87
C PRO A 617 34.52 -10.39 0.01
N ASP A 618 34.27 -9.09 0.22
CA ASP A 618 33.31 -8.28 -0.54
C ASP A 618 31.84 -8.72 -0.45
N VAL A 619 31.49 -9.62 0.48
CA VAL A 619 30.10 -10.03 0.73
C VAL A 619 29.64 -9.47 2.08
N PRO A 620 28.88 -8.36 2.10
CA PRO A 620 28.42 -7.77 3.35
C PRO A 620 27.24 -8.57 3.94
N PHE A 621 27.07 -8.48 5.26
CA PHE A 621 25.93 -9.09 5.95
C PHE A 621 24.59 -8.42 5.59
N MET A 622 24.59 -7.10 5.36
CA MET A 622 23.44 -6.33 4.86
C MET A 622 23.78 -5.68 3.52
N SER A 623 22.84 -5.73 2.57
CA SER A 623 23.01 -5.12 1.24
C SER A 623 21.67 -4.76 0.58
N ALA A 624 21.71 -4.15 -0.60
CA ALA A 624 20.53 -3.93 -1.44
C ALA A 624 19.83 -5.24 -1.85
N ASN A 625 20.53 -6.38 -1.80
CA ASN A 625 19.91 -7.70 -1.91
C ASN A 625 19.21 -8.04 -0.57
N ALA A 626 17.93 -7.65 -0.47
CA ALA A 626 17.11 -7.91 0.71
C ALA A 626 16.92 -9.40 1.00
N ILE A 627 16.93 -10.27 -0.02
CA ILE A 627 16.84 -11.73 0.15
C ILE A 627 18.10 -12.26 0.83
N ALA A 628 19.29 -11.87 0.35
CA ALA A 628 20.56 -12.25 0.98
C ALA A 628 20.63 -11.75 2.43
N THR A 629 20.22 -10.50 2.65
CA THR A 629 20.18 -9.90 4.00
C THR A 629 19.24 -10.70 4.91
N LYS A 630 18.00 -10.97 4.48
CA LYS A 630 17.05 -11.83 5.21
C LYS A 630 17.69 -13.17 5.55
N ASN A 631 18.26 -13.87 4.58
CA ASN A 631 18.86 -15.20 4.77
C ASN A 631 20.02 -15.17 5.77
N ASN A 632 20.86 -14.13 5.75
CA ASN A 632 21.95 -13.96 6.72
C ASN A 632 21.42 -13.84 8.16
N PHE A 633 20.32 -13.12 8.35
CA PHE A 633 19.63 -13.04 9.64
C PHE A 633 19.05 -14.40 10.06
N LEU A 634 18.36 -15.08 9.13
CA LEU A 634 17.79 -16.41 9.38
C LEU A 634 18.86 -17.40 9.85
N GLN A 635 20.02 -17.44 9.18
CA GLN A 635 21.16 -18.27 9.57
C GLN A 635 21.71 -17.89 10.95
N ALA A 636 21.79 -16.60 11.28
CA ALA A 636 22.26 -16.17 12.59
C ALA A 636 21.30 -16.64 13.71
N GLY A 637 19.99 -16.65 13.46
CA GLY A 637 19.00 -17.22 14.38
C GLY A 637 19.15 -18.73 14.57
N VAL A 638 19.49 -19.48 13.52
CA VAL A 638 19.85 -20.92 13.61
C VAL A 638 21.09 -21.10 14.50
N ASP A 639 22.15 -20.35 14.24
CA ASP A 639 23.41 -20.44 14.99
C ASP A 639 23.21 -20.15 16.49
N LEU A 640 22.39 -19.12 16.81
CA LEU A 640 22.06 -18.76 18.20
C LEU A 640 21.23 -19.86 18.88
N THR A 641 20.26 -20.44 18.16
CA THR A 641 19.42 -21.53 18.66
C THR A 641 20.26 -22.77 18.97
N ILE A 642 21.21 -23.12 18.10
CA ILE A 642 22.11 -24.25 18.32
C ILE A 642 23.09 -23.95 19.46
N LEU A 643 23.62 -22.73 19.57
CA LEU A 643 24.47 -22.35 20.70
C LEU A 643 23.73 -22.46 22.04
N ALA A 644 22.47 -22.02 22.11
CA ALA A 644 21.65 -22.19 23.31
C ALA A 644 21.48 -23.68 23.66
N GLN A 645 21.26 -24.53 22.66
CA GLN A 645 21.18 -25.98 22.88
C GLN A 645 22.53 -26.59 23.31
N VAL A 646 23.67 -26.12 22.77
CA VAL A 646 25.01 -26.53 23.23
C VAL A 646 25.22 -26.19 24.71
N ILE A 647 24.72 -25.04 25.17
CA ILE A 647 24.77 -24.69 26.59
C ILE A 647 23.89 -25.62 27.41
N LYS A 648 22.61 -25.80 27.01
CA LYS A 648 21.64 -26.70 27.66
C LYS A 648 22.15 -28.14 27.82
N ASP A 649 22.93 -28.62 26.86
CA ASP A 649 23.48 -29.98 26.86
C ASP A 649 24.76 -30.13 27.71
N GLY A 650 25.21 -29.09 28.43
CA GLY A 650 26.47 -29.08 29.19
C GLY A 650 27.71 -29.00 28.29
N GLY A 651 27.51 -28.54 27.04
CA GLY A 651 28.51 -28.62 25.98
C GLY A 651 29.71 -27.69 26.14
N LEU A 652 29.70 -26.76 27.10
CA LEU A 652 30.80 -25.82 27.36
C LEU A 652 31.83 -26.35 28.38
N GLU A 653 31.44 -27.23 29.30
CA GLU A 653 32.31 -27.68 30.40
C GLU A 653 33.60 -28.33 29.88
N GLY A 654 33.47 -29.20 28.88
CA GLY A 654 34.60 -29.95 28.31
C GLY A 654 35.66 -29.10 27.60
N VAL A 655 35.39 -27.82 27.30
CA VAL A 655 36.38 -26.88 26.74
C VAL A 655 36.98 -25.93 27.79
N LEU A 656 36.43 -25.93 29.00
CA LEU A 656 36.84 -25.08 30.13
C LEU A 656 37.68 -25.84 31.15
N ASP A 657 37.25 -27.06 31.53
CA ASP A 657 37.96 -27.89 32.51
C ASP A 657 38.01 -29.35 32.04
N ALA A 658 39.11 -30.02 32.35
CA ALA A 658 39.27 -31.46 32.13
C ALA A 658 38.74 -32.27 33.34
N ASP A 659 38.50 -31.65 34.49
CA ASP A 659 37.89 -32.28 35.65
C ASP A 659 36.36 -32.27 35.56
N ALA A 660 35.79 -33.42 35.17
CA ALA A 660 34.35 -33.62 35.08
C ALA A 660 33.57 -33.52 36.42
N ASN A 661 34.24 -33.20 37.54
CA ASN A 661 33.60 -32.97 38.84
C ASN A 661 33.50 -31.49 39.23
N THR A 662 34.09 -30.59 38.46
CA THR A 662 33.89 -29.14 38.61
C THR A 662 32.89 -28.72 37.56
N ASP A 663 31.81 -28.08 38.00
CA ASP A 663 30.78 -27.53 37.14
C ASP A 663 30.88 -26.00 37.21
N LEU A 664 31.18 -25.35 36.07
CA LEU A 664 31.44 -23.92 35.99
C LEU A 664 30.24 -23.15 35.46
N ILE A 665 29.40 -23.75 34.62
CA ILE A 665 28.32 -23.11 33.88
C ILE A 665 26.97 -23.67 34.36
N ASP A 666 26.07 -22.78 34.75
CA ASP A 666 24.70 -23.18 35.06
C ASP A 666 23.90 -23.26 33.75
N GLU A 667 23.64 -24.47 33.26
CA GLU A 667 23.00 -24.71 31.97
C GLU A 667 21.51 -24.35 31.96
N ASP A 668 20.89 -24.17 33.13
CA ASP A 668 19.47 -23.80 33.26
C ASP A 668 19.26 -22.28 33.34
N SER A 669 20.32 -21.50 33.56
CA SER A 669 20.28 -20.05 33.72
C SER A 669 20.96 -19.32 32.55
N ILE A 670 20.27 -19.24 31.42
CA ILE A 670 20.78 -18.62 30.19
C ILE A 670 20.15 -17.24 29.95
N GLY A 671 20.99 -16.22 29.80
CA GLY A 671 20.58 -14.85 29.43
C GLY A 671 21.18 -14.40 28.09
N TYR A 672 20.72 -13.26 27.58
CA TYR A 672 21.25 -12.67 26.33
C TYR A 672 21.57 -11.19 26.48
N THR A 673 22.68 -10.74 25.90
CA THR A 673 22.90 -9.32 25.63
C THR A 673 23.54 -9.10 24.28
N GLY A 674 23.20 -8.00 23.62
CA GLY A 674 23.78 -7.67 22.32
C GLY A 674 23.80 -6.17 22.07
N VAL A 675 24.78 -5.74 21.27
CA VAL A 675 24.92 -4.35 20.83
C VAL A 675 24.64 -4.22 19.34
N SER A 676 23.87 -3.19 18.94
CA SER A 676 23.60 -2.88 17.54
C SER A 676 23.00 -4.08 16.79
N LEU A 677 23.67 -4.63 15.77
CA LEU A 677 23.28 -5.88 15.10
C LEU A 677 22.97 -7.02 16.08
N GLY A 678 23.75 -7.17 17.15
CA GLY A 678 23.48 -8.15 18.21
C GLY A 678 22.19 -7.86 18.97
N GLY A 679 21.80 -6.59 19.14
CA GLY A 679 20.49 -6.23 19.70
C GLY A 679 19.32 -6.53 18.75
N ILE A 680 19.53 -6.29 17.45
CA ILE A 680 18.56 -6.55 16.37
C ILE A 680 18.32 -8.06 16.24
N LEU A 681 19.37 -8.86 16.01
CA LEU A 681 19.27 -10.33 15.96
C LEU A 681 18.78 -10.94 17.28
N GLY A 682 19.22 -10.34 18.39
CA GLY A 682 18.82 -10.73 19.73
C GLY A 682 17.31 -10.70 19.93
N THR A 683 16.63 -9.72 19.33
CA THR A 683 15.17 -9.61 19.36
C THR A 683 14.50 -10.85 18.76
N ASN A 684 14.91 -11.27 17.57
CA ASN A 684 14.35 -12.44 16.90
C ASN A 684 14.64 -13.71 17.70
N PHE A 685 15.87 -13.84 18.17
CA PHE A 685 16.34 -15.01 18.92
C PHE A 685 15.55 -15.18 20.22
N ILE A 686 15.44 -14.15 21.05
CA ILE A 686 14.72 -14.27 22.33
C ILE A 686 13.21 -14.48 22.11
N ALA A 687 12.62 -13.91 21.05
CA ALA A 687 11.20 -14.15 20.75
C ALA A 687 10.90 -15.61 20.36
N THR A 688 11.91 -16.35 19.88
CA THR A 688 11.73 -17.68 19.28
C THR A 688 12.44 -18.81 20.04
N ASN A 689 13.11 -18.50 21.15
CA ASN A 689 13.86 -19.44 21.97
C ASN A 689 13.30 -19.47 23.40
N ASP A 690 13.05 -20.68 23.91
CA ASP A 690 12.51 -20.96 25.23
C ASP A 690 13.59 -21.08 26.33
N ASP A 691 14.85 -21.23 25.93
CA ASP A 691 15.98 -21.40 26.84
C ASP A 691 16.45 -20.07 27.44
N VAL A 692 16.19 -18.94 26.76
CA VAL A 692 16.57 -17.59 27.19
C VAL A 692 15.38 -16.81 27.71
N THR A 693 15.39 -16.49 29.01
CA THR A 693 14.24 -15.85 29.69
C THR A 693 14.45 -14.36 30.02
N VAL A 694 15.70 -13.89 29.97
CA VAL A 694 16.11 -12.54 30.39
C VAL A 694 17.12 -11.98 29.39
N ALA A 695 16.86 -10.76 28.89
CA ALA A 695 17.73 -10.13 27.89
C ALA A 695 17.92 -8.63 28.11
N ALA A 696 19.04 -8.11 27.61
CA ALA A 696 19.31 -6.68 27.53
C ALA A 696 19.84 -6.31 26.14
N LEU A 697 19.18 -5.38 25.45
CA LEU A 697 19.50 -5.01 24.08
C LEU A 697 20.02 -3.57 24.06
N ASN A 698 21.28 -3.37 23.64
CA ASN A 698 21.89 -2.05 23.55
C ASN A 698 21.85 -1.53 22.10
N VAL A 699 21.27 -0.34 21.93
CA VAL A 699 21.07 0.36 20.65
C VAL A 699 20.51 -0.51 19.51
N PRO A 700 19.47 -1.34 19.74
CA PRO A 700 18.79 -2.08 18.68
C PRO A 700 17.86 -1.17 17.86
N GLY A 701 17.40 -1.62 16.70
CA GLY A 701 16.40 -0.90 15.89
C GLY A 701 15.38 -1.85 15.26
N ALA A 702 14.13 -1.38 15.13
CA ALA A 702 13.05 -2.03 14.38
C ALA A 702 12.97 -1.52 12.93
N ARG A 703 12.24 -2.25 12.08
CA ARG A 703 11.93 -1.84 10.71
C ARG A 703 13.22 -1.62 9.91
N LEU A 704 13.85 -2.72 9.52
CA LEU A 704 15.21 -2.75 8.96
C LEU A 704 15.36 -1.85 7.73
N THR A 705 14.32 -1.67 6.91
CA THR A 705 14.43 -0.70 5.80
C THR A 705 14.55 0.73 6.29
N GLU A 706 13.91 1.09 7.41
CA GLU A 706 14.06 2.42 8.01
C GLU A 706 15.48 2.61 8.55
N VAL A 707 16.04 1.60 9.23
CA VAL A 707 17.45 1.61 9.66
C VAL A 707 18.40 1.84 8.48
N ILE A 708 18.11 1.23 7.32
CA ILE A 708 18.89 1.42 6.09
C ILE A 708 18.66 2.81 5.47
N ILE A 709 17.42 3.28 5.40
CA ILE A 709 17.07 4.50 4.64
C ILE A 709 17.45 5.76 5.40
N THR A 710 17.26 5.80 6.72
CA THR A 710 17.52 6.99 7.53
C THR A 710 18.77 6.90 8.39
N GLY A 711 19.28 5.69 8.63
CA GLY A 711 20.54 5.46 9.31
C GLY A 711 21.76 5.64 8.41
N SER A 712 22.89 6.00 9.00
CA SER A 712 24.18 6.07 8.30
C SER A 712 24.69 4.71 7.80
N LEU A 713 24.07 3.61 8.23
CA LEU A 713 24.41 2.25 7.81
C LEU A 713 24.09 1.97 6.33
N GLY A 714 23.05 2.60 5.78
CA GLY A 714 22.57 2.31 4.43
C GLY A 714 23.04 3.27 3.34
N ALA A 715 23.98 4.17 3.60
CA ALA A 715 24.43 5.16 2.62
C ALA A 715 24.85 4.53 1.26
N ASP A 716 25.60 3.43 1.30
CA ASP A 716 26.04 2.70 0.10
C ASP A 716 24.92 1.85 -0.55
N ILE A 717 23.86 1.54 0.21
CA ILE A 717 22.67 0.83 -0.27
C ILE A 717 21.76 1.80 -1.01
N LEU A 718 21.61 3.03 -0.51
CA LEU A 718 20.73 4.06 -1.08
C LEU A 718 21.13 4.49 -2.49
N GLU A 719 22.43 4.46 -2.83
CA GLU A 719 22.90 4.77 -4.18
C GLU A 719 22.39 3.77 -5.25
N GLN A 720 21.90 2.60 -4.82
CA GLN A 720 21.38 1.55 -5.70
C GLN A 720 19.85 1.59 -5.83
N LEU A 721 19.18 2.49 -5.11
CA LEU A 721 17.73 2.62 -5.09
C LEU A 721 17.25 3.78 -5.98
N PRO A 722 15.95 3.82 -6.36
CA PRO A 722 15.39 4.96 -7.07
C PRO A 722 15.53 6.29 -6.30
N PRO A 723 15.34 7.46 -6.94
CA PRO A 723 15.42 8.75 -6.26
C PRO A 723 14.48 8.83 -5.05
N THR A 724 14.99 9.27 -3.90
CA THR A 724 14.30 9.21 -2.59
C THR A 724 13.00 10.01 -2.51
N ASP A 725 12.81 10.99 -3.41
CA ASP A 725 11.61 11.83 -3.55
C ASP A 725 10.57 11.27 -4.53
N SER A 726 10.81 10.10 -5.11
CA SER A 726 9.93 9.47 -6.09
C SER A 726 8.98 8.44 -5.48
N PHE A 727 7.80 8.27 -6.08
CA PHE A 727 6.88 7.17 -5.74
C PHE A 727 7.55 5.81 -5.94
N SER A 728 8.37 5.65 -6.99
CA SER A 728 9.10 4.40 -7.24
C SER A 728 10.04 4.03 -6.10
N PHE A 729 10.67 5.01 -5.44
CA PHE A 729 11.45 4.74 -4.23
C PHE A 729 10.55 4.27 -3.07
N PHE A 730 9.42 4.94 -2.83
CA PHE A 730 8.47 4.52 -1.80
C PHE A 730 7.94 3.09 -2.01
N GLN A 731 7.58 2.75 -3.26
CA GLN A 731 7.17 1.39 -3.62
C GLN A 731 8.31 0.40 -3.39
N THR A 732 9.52 0.72 -3.87
CA THR A 732 10.69 -0.14 -3.70
C THR A 732 10.99 -0.39 -2.22
N ALA A 733 11.03 0.65 -1.39
CA ALA A 733 11.23 0.53 0.05
C ALA A 733 10.18 -0.36 0.72
N SER A 734 8.91 -0.24 0.32
CA SER A 734 7.82 -1.05 0.86
C SER A 734 7.96 -2.53 0.47
N LEU A 735 8.34 -2.82 -0.78
CA LEU A 735 8.60 -4.20 -1.24
C LEU A 735 9.85 -4.81 -0.59
N LEU A 736 10.90 -4.00 -0.36
CA LEU A 736 12.08 -4.44 0.38
C LEU A 736 11.75 -4.75 1.85
N GLN A 737 10.90 -3.93 2.49
CA GLN A 737 10.44 -4.19 3.86
C GLN A 737 9.66 -5.50 3.93
N TRP A 738 8.77 -5.74 2.97
CA TRP A 738 8.07 -7.02 2.88
C TRP A 738 9.04 -8.20 2.69
N THR A 739 10.06 -8.03 1.84
CA THR A 739 11.06 -9.07 1.58
C THR A 739 11.85 -9.42 2.85
N ILE A 740 12.33 -8.43 3.59
CA ILE A 740 13.16 -8.64 4.79
C ILE A 740 12.35 -8.95 6.06
N GLU A 741 11.04 -8.72 6.04
CA GLU A 741 10.13 -8.88 7.18
C GLU A 741 10.33 -10.16 8.01
N PRO A 742 10.57 -11.35 7.42
CA PRO A 742 10.76 -12.57 8.21
C PRO A 742 12.00 -12.56 9.12
N ALA A 743 12.89 -11.59 8.92
CA ALA A 743 14.07 -11.32 9.71
C ALA A 743 14.00 -9.99 10.49
N ASP A 744 12.93 -9.21 10.34
CA ASP A 744 12.81 -7.89 10.94
C ASP A 744 12.42 -7.98 12.42
N PRO A 745 13.19 -7.42 13.36
CA PRO A 745 12.86 -7.49 14.79
C PRO A 745 11.51 -6.86 15.15
N TRP A 746 10.94 -6.00 14.31
CA TRP A 746 9.63 -5.40 14.57
C TRP A 746 8.51 -6.44 14.54
N ILE A 747 8.59 -7.48 13.70
CA ILE A 747 7.56 -8.53 13.68
C ILE A 747 7.63 -9.42 14.92
N PHE A 748 8.81 -9.58 15.52
CA PHE A 748 9.04 -10.40 16.71
C PHE A 748 8.75 -9.66 18.03
N ALA A 749 8.94 -8.34 18.06
CA ALA A 749 8.83 -7.52 19.27
C ALA A 749 7.52 -7.71 20.07
N PRO A 750 6.32 -7.73 19.46
CA PRO A 750 5.07 -7.90 20.20
C PRO A 750 4.92 -9.24 20.93
N HIS A 751 5.78 -10.22 20.62
CA HIS A 751 5.70 -11.58 21.13
C HIS A 751 6.64 -11.85 22.31
N ILE A 752 7.44 -10.84 22.73
CA ILE A 752 8.52 -11.02 23.70
C ILE A 752 8.06 -10.74 25.13
N ALA A 753 7.53 -9.56 25.38
CA ALA A 753 7.10 -9.14 26.72
C ALA A 753 5.57 -9.08 26.79
N SER A 754 5.03 -9.33 27.98
CA SER A 754 3.58 -9.23 28.23
C SER A 754 3.13 -7.78 28.03
N ASN A 755 2.32 -7.54 27.01
CA ASN A 755 1.61 -6.27 26.88
C ASN A 755 0.36 -6.32 27.76
N ASP A 756 0.21 -5.33 28.65
CA ASP A 756 -0.97 -4.97 29.45
C ASP A 756 -2.10 -6.01 29.68
N ALA A 757 -2.32 -6.40 30.94
CA ALA A 757 -3.42 -7.29 31.34
C ALA A 757 -4.84 -6.73 31.09
N ALA A 758 -4.98 -5.46 30.69
CA ALA A 758 -6.26 -4.83 30.35
C ALA A 758 -6.70 -5.03 28.89
N ASP A 759 -5.82 -5.48 27.98
CA ASP A 759 -6.13 -5.72 26.57
C ASP A 759 -5.95 -7.21 26.23
N LEU A 760 -7.06 -7.91 25.97
CA LEU A 760 -7.05 -9.36 25.70
C LEU A 760 -6.46 -9.71 24.32
N ASP A 761 -6.21 -8.72 23.45
CA ASP A 761 -5.44 -8.88 22.20
C ASP A 761 -3.91 -8.70 22.42
N ALA A 762 -3.47 -8.37 23.64
CA ALA A 762 -2.10 -7.91 23.91
C ALA A 762 -1.10 -9.04 24.16
N ASP A 763 -1.56 -10.21 24.63
CA ASP A 763 -0.74 -11.40 24.75
C ASP A 763 -0.80 -12.17 23.43
N LYS A 764 0.14 -11.91 22.53
CA LYS A 764 0.33 -12.65 21.27
C LYS A 764 1.52 -13.58 21.42
N PRO A 765 1.44 -14.66 22.22
CA PRO A 765 2.60 -15.51 22.41
C PRO A 765 2.93 -16.25 21.11
N LEU A 766 4.21 -16.35 20.82
CA LEU A 766 4.67 -17.36 19.87
C LEU A 766 4.65 -18.74 20.52
N TYR A 767 4.60 -19.77 19.68
CA TYR A 767 4.74 -21.17 20.09
C TYR A 767 6.03 -21.71 19.49
N SER A 768 6.68 -22.60 20.21
CA SER A 768 7.84 -23.32 19.68
C SER A 768 7.43 -24.14 18.45
N VAL A 769 8.34 -24.24 17.50
CA VAL A 769 8.17 -25.09 16.31
C VAL A 769 9.10 -26.28 16.45
N LEU A 770 8.58 -27.47 16.21
CA LEU A 770 9.32 -28.73 16.23
C LEU A 770 9.44 -29.28 14.81
N TYR A 771 10.59 -29.85 14.47
CA TYR A 771 10.84 -30.50 13.18
C TYR A 771 11.15 -31.98 13.37
N ASP A 772 10.39 -32.85 12.70
CA ASP A 772 10.66 -34.29 12.64
C ASP A 772 11.51 -34.60 11.41
N VAL A 773 12.78 -34.90 11.62
CA VAL A 773 13.74 -35.22 10.56
C VAL A 773 13.31 -36.45 9.75
N SER A 774 12.68 -37.43 10.39
CA SER A 774 12.28 -38.70 9.73
C SER A 774 11.05 -38.54 8.84
N ALA A 775 10.14 -37.65 9.21
CA ALA A 775 8.91 -37.37 8.49
C ALA A 775 9.02 -36.17 7.54
N ASP A 776 10.11 -35.39 7.65
CA ASP A 776 10.31 -34.10 6.96
C ASP A 776 9.09 -33.17 7.14
N SER A 777 8.72 -32.94 8.39
CA SER A 777 7.50 -32.21 8.74
C SER A 777 7.63 -31.37 9.99
N PHE A 778 6.86 -30.27 10.04
CA PHE A 778 6.80 -29.36 11.18
C PHE A 778 5.56 -29.62 12.04
N SER A 779 5.70 -29.38 13.35
CA SER A 779 4.58 -29.44 14.31
C SER A 779 4.72 -28.34 15.36
N LEU A 780 3.59 -27.99 15.98
CA LEU A 780 3.55 -27.02 17.07
C LEU A 780 4.02 -27.66 18.37
N GLY A 781 4.91 -26.97 19.08
CA GLY A 781 5.32 -27.31 20.43
C GLY A 781 4.62 -26.48 21.50
N ASP A 782 5.30 -26.28 22.62
CA ASP A 782 4.78 -25.51 23.75
C ASP A 782 4.78 -24.01 23.47
N ARG A 783 3.87 -23.29 24.17
CA ARG A 783 3.81 -21.83 24.19
C ARG A 783 5.14 -21.26 24.73
N LEU A 784 5.74 -20.31 24.03
CA LEU A 784 6.94 -19.61 24.50
C LEU A 784 6.59 -18.67 25.66
N SER A 785 7.47 -18.61 26.65
CA SER A 785 7.29 -17.73 27.82
C SER A 785 7.55 -16.27 27.47
N ASN A 786 6.89 -15.38 28.18
CA ASN A 786 7.23 -13.96 28.12
C ASN A 786 8.61 -13.73 28.75
N ASN A 787 9.44 -12.98 28.06
CA ASN A 787 10.80 -12.67 28.45
C ASN A 787 10.89 -11.32 29.15
N GLN A 788 11.89 -11.19 30.02
CA GLN A 788 12.18 -9.95 30.72
C GLN A 788 13.27 -9.19 29.98
N VAL A 789 12.88 -8.13 29.26
CA VAL A 789 13.77 -7.40 28.35
C VAL A 789 13.94 -5.95 28.76
N MET A 790 15.18 -5.48 28.70
CA MET A 790 15.54 -4.07 28.78
C MET A 790 16.15 -3.62 27.46
N ILE A 791 15.77 -2.42 26.98
CA ILE A 791 16.39 -1.78 25.82
C ILE A 791 17.13 -0.52 26.28
N GLN A 792 18.35 -0.31 25.77
CA GLN A 792 19.10 0.93 25.96
C GLN A 792 19.20 1.70 24.64
N MET A 793 18.98 3.01 24.71
CA MET A 793 19.04 3.92 23.56
C MET A 793 20.15 4.95 23.75
N ALA A 794 20.91 5.24 22.69
CA ALA A 794 21.85 6.35 22.67
C ALA A 794 21.14 7.61 22.16
N GLY A 795 21.22 8.73 22.88
CA GLY A 795 20.41 9.93 22.58
C GLY A 795 20.72 10.59 21.24
N ASP A 796 21.98 10.52 20.79
CA ASP A 796 22.46 11.10 19.52
C ASP A 796 22.82 10.01 18.49
N ASP A 797 22.06 8.91 18.45
CA ASP A 797 22.30 7.80 17.52
C ASP A 797 21.95 8.17 16.07
N THR A 798 22.94 8.09 15.19
CA THR A 798 22.80 8.31 13.75
C THR A 798 23.07 7.04 12.93
N THR A 799 23.44 5.93 13.58
CA THR A 799 23.65 4.63 12.91
C THR A 799 22.36 3.83 12.92
N VAL A 800 21.74 3.70 14.11
CA VAL A 800 20.41 3.16 14.30
C VAL A 800 19.55 4.31 14.82
N PRO A 801 18.80 5.00 13.95
CA PRO A 801 18.08 6.21 14.33
C PRO A 801 17.11 5.96 15.49
N ASN A 802 17.06 6.86 16.48
CA ASN A 802 16.19 6.73 17.66
C ASN A 802 14.74 6.33 17.35
N PRO A 803 14.06 6.85 16.31
CA PRO A 803 12.70 6.42 15.99
C PRO A 803 12.57 4.90 15.77
N THR A 804 13.61 4.23 15.29
CA THR A 804 13.62 2.76 15.11
C THR A 804 13.79 2.02 16.43
N THR A 805 14.57 2.55 17.37
CA THR A 805 14.73 2.02 18.73
C THR A 805 13.45 2.22 19.54
N GLU A 806 12.84 3.41 19.45
CA GLU A 806 11.57 3.76 20.07
C GLU A 806 10.42 2.90 19.55
N LEU A 807 10.39 2.66 18.23
CA LEU A 807 9.41 1.76 17.61
C LEU A 807 9.53 0.33 18.16
N LEU A 808 10.77 -0.16 18.29
CA LEU A 808 11.02 -1.49 18.84
C LEU A 808 10.57 -1.58 20.31
N ALA A 809 10.97 -0.62 21.14
CA ALA A 809 10.61 -0.57 22.56
C ALA A 809 9.10 -0.44 22.77
N GLY A 810 8.44 0.40 21.97
CA GLY A 810 6.99 0.55 21.98
C GLY A 810 6.25 -0.74 21.58
N ALA A 811 6.74 -1.44 20.54
CA ALA A 811 6.17 -2.72 20.12
C ALA A 811 6.33 -3.83 21.17
N MET A 812 7.45 -3.82 21.92
CA MET A 812 7.69 -4.74 23.03
C MET A 812 7.01 -4.35 24.35
N GLY A 813 6.48 -3.13 24.47
CA GLY A 813 5.97 -2.62 25.75
C GLY A 813 7.06 -2.30 26.79
N VAL A 814 8.30 -2.01 26.35
CA VAL A 814 9.46 -1.73 27.21
C VAL A 814 9.68 -0.21 27.35
N SER A 815 9.93 0.26 28.56
CA SER A 815 10.22 1.68 28.83
C SER A 815 11.68 2.04 28.51
N LEU A 816 11.88 3.26 28.00
CA LEU A 816 13.20 3.86 27.76
C LEU A 816 13.59 4.93 28.81
N GLU A 817 12.71 5.28 29.76
CA GLU A 817 12.86 6.43 30.67
C GLU A 817 14.19 6.46 31.44
N HIS A 818 14.70 5.30 31.84
CA HIS A 818 15.95 5.17 32.60
C HIS A 818 17.08 4.49 31.83
N THR A 819 16.90 4.29 30.53
CA THR A 819 17.83 3.55 29.67
C THR A 819 18.17 4.32 28.38
N THR A 820 17.74 5.57 28.28
CA THR A 820 18.23 6.55 27.29
C THR A 820 19.44 7.30 27.82
N PHE A 821 20.54 7.27 27.06
CA PHE A 821 21.79 7.95 27.38
C PHE A 821 21.93 9.22 26.55
N GLU A 822 21.49 10.35 27.09
CA GLU A 822 21.55 11.66 26.44
C GLU A 822 22.98 12.03 26.01
N GLY A 823 23.15 12.49 24.77
CA GLY A 823 24.45 12.85 24.20
C GLY A 823 25.37 11.67 23.85
N ALA A 824 24.94 10.43 24.09
CA ALA A 824 25.70 9.25 23.69
C ALA A 824 25.54 8.98 22.18
N LEU A 825 26.63 8.52 21.55
CA LEU A 825 26.65 8.06 20.16
C LEU A 825 26.45 6.54 20.09
N HIS A 826 26.12 5.99 18.92
CA HIS A 826 25.82 4.56 18.71
C HIS A 826 26.75 3.58 19.45
N GLY A 827 28.08 3.77 19.31
CA GLY A 827 29.09 2.88 19.90
C GLY A 827 29.47 3.16 21.35
N PHE A 828 28.73 4.03 22.07
CA PHE A 828 29.17 4.54 23.39
C PHE A 828 29.45 3.43 24.41
N ILE A 829 28.73 2.30 24.35
CA ILE A 829 28.89 1.20 25.31
C ILE A 829 30.30 0.58 25.26
N ALA A 830 31.03 0.71 24.16
CA ALA A 830 32.41 0.23 24.07
C ALA A 830 33.41 1.14 24.82
N GLY A 831 33.00 2.34 25.23
CA GLY A 831 33.82 3.29 25.96
C GLY A 831 34.03 2.95 27.44
N ASP A 832 34.76 3.85 28.11
CA ASP A 832 35.09 3.85 29.53
C ASP A 832 34.59 5.11 30.27
N ASP A 833 33.74 5.90 29.62
CA ASP A 833 33.10 7.06 30.22
C ASP A 833 31.96 6.67 31.19
N ALA A 834 31.35 7.68 31.82
CA ALA A 834 30.28 7.47 32.80
C ALA A 834 29.02 6.83 32.18
N ALA A 835 28.68 7.17 30.93
CA ALA A 835 27.52 6.62 30.24
C ALA A 835 27.75 5.13 29.91
N ALA A 836 28.92 4.80 29.35
CA ALA A 836 29.31 3.42 29.06
C ALA A 836 29.38 2.57 30.32
N THR A 837 29.98 3.10 31.39
CA THR A 837 30.07 2.42 32.69
C THR A 837 28.69 2.15 33.29
N CYS A 838 27.80 3.15 33.24
CA CYS A 838 26.43 2.98 33.69
C CYS A 838 25.67 1.94 32.86
N ALA A 839 25.76 2.01 31.52
CA ALA A 839 25.08 1.09 30.63
C ALA A 839 25.45 -0.37 30.88
N LYS A 840 26.76 -0.66 31.04
CA LYS A 840 27.26 -2.00 31.40
C LYS A 840 26.75 -2.46 32.76
N ALA A 841 26.73 -1.57 33.76
CA ALA A 841 26.19 -1.89 35.06
C ALA A 841 24.68 -2.21 35.00
N GLN A 842 23.90 -1.45 34.23
CA GLN A 842 22.46 -1.67 34.04
C GLN A 842 22.22 -3.06 33.46
N ILE A 843 22.95 -3.42 32.41
CA ILE A 843 22.89 -4.74 31.79
C ILE A 843 23.21 -5.84 32.82
N ALA A 844 24.34 -5.73 33.52
CA ALA A 844 24.75 -6.74 34.49
C ALA A 844 23.74 -6.92 35.64
N THR A 845 23.14 -5.82 36.12
CA THR A 845 22.12 -5.87 37.18
C THR A 845 20.82 -6.47 36.69
N TRP A 846 20.34 -6.05 35.51
CA TRP A 846 19.12 -6.59 34.90
C TRP A 846 19.22 -8.10 34.69
N LEU A 847 20.29 -8.55 34.04
CA LEU A 847 20.52 -9.96 33.75
C LEU A 847 20.67 -10.80 35.03
N SER A 848 21.50 -10.34 35.98
CA SER A 848 21.74 -11.06 37.23
C SER A 848 20.48 -11.18 38.10
N SER A 849 19.70 -10.10 38.24
CA SER A 849 18.45 -10.12 38.98
C SER A 849 17.44 -11.07 38.33
N GLY A 850 17.25 -10.99 37.02
CA GLY A 850 16.34 -11.86 36.28
C GLY A 850 16.68 -13.34 36.44
N LEU A 851 17.95 -13.72 36.23
CA LEU A 851 18.37 -15.12 36.28
C LEU A 851 18.40 -15.67 37.71
N ARG A 852 18.82 -14.89 38.72
CA ARG A 852 18.98 -15.39 40.10
C ARG A 852 17.71 -15.28 40.95
N SER A 853 16.89 -14.25 40.73
CA SER A 853 15.69 -13.98 41.53
C SER A 853 14.38 -14.32 40.83
N GLY A 854 14.43 -14.55 39.52
CA GLY A 854 13.26 -14.74 38.66
C GLY A 854 12.60 -13.43 38.22
N THR A 855 13.02 -12.27 38.73
CA THR A 855 12.49 -10.96 38.34
C THR A 855 13.64 -10.01 37.99
N ALA A 856 13.65 -9.49 36.76
CA ALA A 856 14.66 -8.55 36.30
C ALA A 856 14.27 -7.12 36.69
N GLU A 857 15.19 -6.42 37.33
CA GLU A 857 14.91 -5.08 37.85
C GLU A 857 16.18 -4.21 37.91
N LEU A 858 16.01 -2.92 37.65
CA LEU A 858 17.05 -1.90 37.88
C LEU A 858 16.86 -1.31 39.27
N ALA A 859 17.84 -1.51 40.15
CA ALA A 859 17.77 -1.01 41.52
C ALA A 859 17.83 0.53 41.55
N SER A 860 17.01 1.19 42.38
CA SER A 860 17.03 2.65 42.50
C SER A 860 18.40 3.20 42.94
N GLU A 861 19.16 2.45 43.75
CA GLU A 861 20.52 2.84 44.15
C GLU A 861 21.47 2.91 42.95
N GLN A 862 21.30 2.01 41.99
CA GLN A 862 22.08 1.97 40.76
C GLN A 862 21.70 3.12 39.82
N LEU A 863 20.41 3.38 39.63
CA LEU A 863 19.92 4.52 38.84
C LEU A 863 20.48 5.84 39.40
N ASN A 864 20.42 6.01 40.73
CA ASN A 864 21.03 7.16 41.41
C ASN A 864 22.55 7.24 41.18
N ALA A 865 23.26 6.11 41.17
CA ALA A 865 24.70 6.08 40.90
C ALA A 865 25.04 6.45 39.43
N CYS A 866 24.12 6.20 38.52
CA CYS A 866 24.17 6.62 37.12
C CYS A 866 23.77 8.09 36.90
N GLY A 867 23.19 8.75 37.91
CA GLY A 867 22.64 10.10 37.77
C GLY A 867 21.32 10.13 36.98
N LEU A 868 20.57 9.02 36.99
CA LEU A 868 19.30 8.81 36.29
C LEU A 868 18.11 8.72 37.25
#